data_AF-A0AAD7IYW5-F1
#
_entry.id   AF-A0AAD7IYW5-F1
#
_cell.length_a   1.000
_cell.length_b   1.000
_cell.length_c   1.000
_cell.angle_alpha   90.00
_cell.angle_beta   90.00
_cell.angle_gamma   90.00
#
_symmetry.space_group_name_H-M   'P 1'
#
loop_
_entity.id
_entity.type
_entity.pdbx_description
1 polymer ?
#
loop_
_entity_poly.entity_id
_entity_poly.type
_entity_poly.pdbx_seq_one_letter_code
_entity_poly.pdbx_strand_id
1 'polypeptide(L)'
;MSHTDSHSDLADDFSAPQPAFAHASGNRHLAPSPGPSAISASYRDDPEAEAYAPSSPSPNNSTALLGGSTSAAAAAPTHDASAEKMNDNDNQNGNGTKKRNGKLIGVIALAALAIVILAVVLPVYFLVVKPHRHSSALSSSSSGSSSSSSGSSGSSSSGGANGGGNSGGEGDGGVVAAITGGDGSTVTTANGTTFVYRNAFGGYWIADPSNPFASGARPNSWTPALNETWTWGVDRVNGVNLGGWFVLEPFITPALFQAYPGAVDEWSLSTLMRADNTLQTTMEAHYDGFITEQDIAQIAGAGLNWIRVPIPFWAISTWSDVGADATGTVAEPFLEGVCWKYIVRLLGWARKYGLRVNLDLHTIPGSQNGYNHSGKIGQINFLNGPMGIANAQRAVDYIRVIMEFVAQEEWRDVVQMFGVVNEARMAIIGRPALNAFYLELHTLLRGITGFGAGNGPYIGVHDGFQGVASWAGFMPGSDRIILDTHPYFAFDGAPNNQPIATADDPDSVDAGGRWPAAACSTWGASLNTSREQFGVTVAGEWSNGYNDCGLYLNGVPGSNHYGDCSLWEDSSSWNASVKAGVQAFAEASMDALGDWFFWTWKIAPAANGIVSSPLWSYQLGLENGWMPTDPRTARGKCAAIGESGEQFAGTFSAWQTGGAGAGTVDPAWSSSYSVWPPVTISNVDADVRTVMPTYTATGNVATLTYITPTQTGAGATSTVTPTVSAGDGWFDKGDTALGVTAVAGCTYPAAWEALTLPAPTALCTGAPA
;
A
#
# COMPACT_ATOMS: atom_id res chain seq x y z
N MET A 1 1.96 17.79 -68.08
CA MET A 1 0.85 17.04 -67.45
C MET A 1 1.14 17.04 -65.95
N SER A 2 1.21 18.25 -65.38
CA SER A 2 0.16 18.99 -64.63
C SER A 2 0.07 18.47 -63.18
N HIS A 3 0.95 18.92 -62.28
CA HIS A 3 0.90 20.17 -61.48
C HIS A 3 -0.17 20.08 -60.36
N THR A 4 0.06 20.43 -59.08
CA THR A 4 1.06 21.33 -58.46
C THR A 4 0.98 21.23 -56.93
N ASP A 5 2.12 21.41 -56.26
CA ASP A 5 2.26 21.95 -54.90
C ASP A 5 1.72 23.40 -54.79
N SER A 6 1.35 23.85 -53.58
CA SER A 6 1.71 25.20 -53.08
C SER A 6 1.36 25.43 -51.61
N HIS A 7 2.34 25.98 -50.89
CA HIS A 7 2.29 26.69 -49.62
C HIS A 7 1.36 27.92 -49.60
N SER A 8 0.90 28.33 -48.39
CA SER A 8 1.28 29.58 -47.67
C SER A 8 0.12 30.30 -46.92
N ASP A 9 0.30 30.46 -45.60
CA ASP A 9 0.26 31.71 -44.80
C ASP A 9 -1.00 32.58 -44.53
N LEU A 10 -1.01 33.07 -43.26
CA LEU A 10 -1.63 34.26 -42.62
C LEU A 10 -3.11 34.14 -42.15
N ALA A 11 -3.47 34.23 -40.86
CA ALA A 11 -3.35 35.28 -39.81
C ALA A 11 -4.61 36.19 -39.69
N ASP A 12 -4.95 36.56 -38.44
CA ASP A 12 -5.86 37.64 -37.97
C ASP A 12 -7.39 37.35 -38.06
N ASP A 13 -8.30 37.72 -37.14
CA ASP A 13 -8.28 38.42 -35.83
C ASP A 13 -9.69 38.36 -35.17
N PHE A 14 -9.75 38.70 -33.88
CA PHE A 14 -10.82 39.34 -33.09
C PHE A 14 -12.20 38.73 -32.78
N SER A 15 -12.42 38.65 -31.46
CA SER A 15 -13.52 39.25 -30.66
C SER A 15 -14.90 38.59 -30.55
N ALA A 16 -15.27 38.40 -29.27
CA ALA A 16 -16.60 38.10 -28.73
C ALA A 16 -17.65 39.18 -29.08
N PRO A 17 -18.97 38.96 -28.85
CA PRO A 17 -19.53 39.10 -27.50
C PRO A 17 -20.75 38.19 -27.15
N GLN A 18 -21.04 38.15 -25.84
CA GLN A 18 -22.30 37.75 -25.18
C GLN A 18 -23.55 38.47 -25.76
N PRO A 19 -24.78 37.98 -25.51
CA PRO A 19 -25.55 38.55 -24.39
C PRO A 19 -26.50 37.59 -23.64
N ALA A 20 -26.74 37.92 -22.37
CA ALA A 20 -27.85 37.48 -21.52
C ALA A 20 -29.18 38.16 -21.91
N PHE A 21 -30.34 37.54 -21.59
CA PHE A 21 -31.56 38.25 -21.17
C PHE A 21 -32.59 37.32 -20.49
N ALA A 22 -33.44 37.95 -19.68
CA ALA A 22 -34.22 37.43 -18.57
C ALA A 22 -35.65 36.93 -18.88
N HIS A 23 -36.17 36.14 -17.93
CA HIS A 23 -37.55 35.93 -17.46
C HIS A 23 -38.77 36.37 -18.30
N ALA A 24 -39.74 35.45 -18.42
CA ALA A 24 -41.17 35.76 -18.21
C ALA A 24 -42.01 34.51 -17.88
N SER A 25 -42.92 34.71 -16.93
CA SER A 25 -43.97 33.82 -16.39
C SER A 25 -45.15 33.57 -17.34
N GLY A 26 -45.84 32.42 -17.21
CA GLY A 26 -47.16 32.20 -17.80
C GLY A 26 -47.82 30.90 -17.33
N ASN A 27 -49.07 31.00 -16.88
CA ASN A 27 -49.83 30.01 -16.11
C ASN A 27 -51.00 29.45 -16.97
N ARG A 28 -51.46 28.22 -16.64
CA ARG A 28 -52.81 27.62 -16.87
C ARG A 28 -53.19 26.85 -18.15
N HIS A 29 -53.47 25.56 -17.91
CA HIS A 29 -54.71 24.79 -18.13
C HIS A 29 -55.28 24.43 -19.52
N LEU A 30 -55.54 23.11 -19.63
CA LEU A 30 -56.70 22.37 -20.17
C LEU A 30 -56.49 21.49 -21.42
N ALA A 31 -57.07 20.28 -21.30
CA ALA A 31 -56.95 19.06 -22.10
C ALA A 31 -57.51 19.15 -23.54
N PRO A 32 -57.38 18.06 -24.34
CA PRO A 32 -58.56 17.18 -24.50
C PRO A 32 -58.26 15.67 -24.64
N SER A 33 -59.23 14.85 -24.28
CA SER A 33 -59.42 13.45 -24.72
C SER A 33 -60.66 13.41 -25.63
N PRO A 34 -60.81 12.46 -26.59
CA PRO A 34 -61.40 11.13 -26.26
C PRO A 34 -60.88 9.93 -27.10
N GLY A 35 -61.10 8.70 -26.60
CA GLY A 35 -60.72 7.36 -27.16
C GLY A 35 -61.52 6.90 -28.41
N PRO A 36 -61.75 5.58 -28.70
CA PRO A 36 -61.86 4.43 -27.76
C PRO A 36 -61.35 3.02 -28.25
N SER A 37 -61.51 2.01 -27.35
CA SER A 37 -61.67 0.54 -27.60
C SER A 37 -60.37 -0.30 -27.66
N ALA A 38 -60.20 -1.48 -27.04
CA ALA A 38 -61.13 -2.42 -26.42
C ALA A 38 -60.43 -3.36 -25.40
N ILE A 39 -61.12 -3.58 -24.28
CA ILE A 39 -61.41 -4.85 -23.56
C ILE A 39 -60.26 -5.74 -23.06
N SER A 40 -60.20 -5.79 -21.73
CA SER A 40 -59.51 -6.68 -20.80
C SER A 40 -60.18 -8.04 -20.58
N ALA A 41 -59.37 -9.05 -20.21
CA ALA A 41 -59.56 -9.98 -19.07
C ALA A 41 -58.28 -10.85 -19.01
N SER A 42 -57.62 -11.17 -17.89
CA SER A 42 -57.85 -10.99 -16.45
C SER A 42 -56.56 -11.45 -15.75
N TYR A 43 -56.00 -10.70 -14.80
CA TYR A 43 -55.24 -11.28 -13.67
C TYR A 43 -55.43 -10.38 -12.46
N ARG A 44 -55.77 -11.00 -11.32
CA ARG A 44 -56.13 -10.37 -10.05
C ARG A 44 -54.87 -10.03 -9.23
N ASP A 45 -54.93 -8.83 -8.65
CA ASP A 45 -54.29 -8.27 -7.45
C ASP A 45 -53.32 -9.14 -6.61
N ASP A 46 -52.09 -8.60 -6.49
CA ASP A 46 -51.16 -8.38 -5.33
C ASP A 46 -51.43 -9.03 -3.95
N PRO A 47 -50.39 -9.26 -3.09
CA PRO A 47 -49.38 -8.24 -2.75
C PRO A 47 -47.94 -8.70 -2.37
N GLU A 48 -47.09 -7.68 -2.19
CA GLU A 48 -45.98 -7.55 -1.23
C GLU A 48 -44.61 -8.21 -1.48
N ALA A 49 -43.59 -7.33 -1.44
CA ALA A 49 -42.18 -7.62 -1.35
C ALA A 49 -41.80 -7.92 0.11
N GLU A 50 -41.40 -9.15 0.39
CA GLU A 50 -40.64 -9.56 1.58
C GLU A 50 -39.16 -9.67 1.15
N ALA A 51 -38.18 -8.92 1.64
CA ALA A 51 -37.84 -8.57 3.02
C ALA A 51 -37.83 -9.81 3.93
N TYR A 52 -36.82 -10.65 3.80
CA TYR A 52 -36.51 -11.64 4.83
C TYR A 52 -36.05 -10.91 6.10
N ALA A 53 -36.98 -10.74 7.03
CA ALA A 53 -36.75 -10.27 8.38
C ALA A 53 -35.99 -11.30 9.23
N PRO A 54 -35.28 -10.85 10.28
CA PRO A 54 -34.47 -11.70 11.15
C PRO A 54 -35.36 -12.47 12.13
N SER A 55 -35.02 -13.72 12.40
CA SER A 55 -35.55 -14.42 13.57
C SER A 55 -34.84 -13.94 14.84
N SER A 56 -35.67 -13.75 15.87
CA SER A 56 -35.49 -13.12 17.19
C SER A 56 -34.11 -13.09 17.88
N PRO A 57 -33.87 -12.07 18.73
CA PRO A 57 -32.59 -11.83 19.37
C PRO A 57 -32.39 -12.74 20.59
N SER A 58 -31.19 -13.31 20.69
CA SER A 58 -30.56 -13.63 21.97
C SER A 58 -29.13 -13.10 21.95
N PRO A 59 -28.64 -12.62 23.09
CA PRO A 59 -27.99 -11.31 23.16
C PRO A 59 -26.51 -11.36 22.78
N ASN A 60 -26.13 -10.46 21.86
CA ASN A 60 -24.76 -10.03 21.67
C ASN A 60 -24.32 -9.25 22.90
N ASN A 61 -23.32 -9.78 23.61
CA ASN A 61 -22.72 -9.12 24.75
C ASN A 61 -21.44 -8.40 24.30
N SER A 62 -21.61 -7.13 23.92
CA SER A 62 -20.54 -6.14 23.87
C SER A 62 -21.07 -4.87 24.51
N THR A 63 -21.16 -4.85 25.84
CA THR A 63 -21.39 -3.61 26.59
C THR A 63 -20.16 -3.30 27.41
N ALA A 64 -19.58 -2.13 27.16
CA ALA A 64 -18.73 -1.43 28.10
C ALA A 64 -19.54 -1.17 29.38
N LEU A 65 -18.98 -1.53 30.54
CA LEU A 65 -19.56 -1.24 31.85
C LEU A 65 -18.50 -0.64 32.76
N LEU A 66 -18.66 0.66 33.04
CA LEU A 66 -18.09 1.33 34.19
C LEU A 66 -19.01 1.14 35.40
N GLY A 67 -18.42 0.69 36.52
CA GLY A 67 -18.80 1.09 37.88
C GLY A 67 -19.68 0.12 38.69
N GLY A 68 -19.17 -0.28 39.87
CA GLY A 68 -20.02 -0.61 41.02
C GLY A 68 -19.68 -1.91 41.75
N SER A 69 -18.93 -1.78 42.85
CA SER A 69 -18.69 -2.79 43.88
C SER A 69 -19.95 -3.50 44.38
N THR A 70 -19.91 -4.82 44.60
CA THR A 70 -20.18 -5.46 45.91
C THR A 70 -19.97 -6.99 45.87
N SER A 71 -19.40 -7.46 46.96
CA SER A 71 -19.08 -8.82 47.43
C SER A 71 -20.16 -9.90 47.31
N ALA A 72 -19.76 -11.15 46.97
CA ALA A 72 -19.57 -12.28 47.93
C ALA A 72 -19.75 -13.69 47.29
N ALA A 73 -18.73 -14.56 47.46
CA ALA A 73 -18.68 -16.02 47.79
C ALA A 73 -19.71 -17.01 47.17
N ALA A 74 -19.47 -18.29 46.86
CA ALA A 74 -18.43 -19.33 46.97
C ALA A 74 -18.83 -20.43 45.91
N ALA A 75 -18.14 -21.52 45.57
CA ALA A 75 -17.24 -22.43 46.27
C ALA A 75 -16.54 -23.35 45.25
N ALA A 76 -15.32 -23.79 45.55
CA ALA A 76 -14.67 -24.96 44.95
C ALA A 76 -14.01 -25.80 46.07
N PRO A 77 -13.88 -27.13 45.92
CA PRO A 77 -13.66 -28.05 47.02
C PRO A 77 -12.19 -28.26 47.42
N THR A 78 -12.06 -28.89 48.59
CA THR A 78 -10.93 -29.03 49.52
C THR A 78 -9.95 -30.18 49.25
N HIS A 79 -8.77 -30.06 49.89
CA HIS A 79 -7.85 -31.06 50.49
C HIS A 79 -6.38 -30.76 50.07
N ASP A 80 -5.35 -30.73 50.93
CA ASP A 80 -5.20 -31.04 52.35
C ASP A 80 -3.96 -30.32 52.94
N ALA A 81 -3.92 -30.22 54.26
CA ALA A 81 -3.08 -29.39 55.11
C ALA A 81 -1.64 -29.88 55.35
N SER A 82 -0.76 -28.98 55.80
CA SER A 82 0.00 -29.09 57.07
C SER A 82 0.72 -27.78 57.41
N ALA A 83 0.52 -27.31 58.65
CA ALA A 83 1.01 -26.06 59.22
C ALA A 83 2.36 -26.21 59.94
N GLU A 84 3.10 -25.11 60.15
CA GLU A 84 3.55 -24.70 61.50
C GLU A 84 4.18 -23.28 61.57
N LYS A 85 3.56 -22.44 62.44
CA LYS A 85 4.09 -21.49 63.44
C LYS A 85 5.09 -20.36 63.10
N MET A 86 4.57 -19.13 63.28
CA MET A 86 5.02 -18.04 64.18
C MET A 86 6.50 -18.01 64.64
N ASN A 87 7.20 -16.87 64.44
CA ASN A 87 7.29 -15.82 65.49
C ASN A 87 8.02 -14.54 65.02
N ASP A 88 7.61 -13.42 65.61
CA ASP A 88 8.23 -12.08 65.60
C ASP A 88 9.66 -12.04 66.18
N ASN A 89 10.52 -11.15 65.64
CA ASN A 89 10.97 -9.96 66.39
C ASN A 89 12.03 -9.12 65.63
N ASP A 90 11.84 -7.80 65.76
CA ASP A 90 12.80 -6.70 65.63
C ASP A 90 14.19 -7.02 66.23
N ASN A 91 15.28 -6.48 65.66
CA ASN A 91 15.82 -5.16 66.05
C ASN A 91 17.12 -4.79 65.32
N GLN A 92 17.35 -3.48 65.30
CA GLN A 92 18.42 -2.67 64.71
C GLN A 92 19.88 -3.00 65.14
N ASN A 93 20.84 -2.72 64.25
CA ASN A 93 21.84 -1.62 64.32
C ASN A 93 23.25 -1.99 63.78
N GLY A 94 23.85 -1.07 63.01
CA GLY A 94 25.26 -0.68 63.26
C GLY A 94 26.35 -0.95 62.20
N ASN A 95 26.42 -0.07 61.19
CA ASN A 95 27.60 0.69 60.71
C ASN A 95 28.96 0.03 60.34
N GLY A 96 29.50 0.39 59.15
CA GLY A 96 30.94 0.29 58.83
C GLY A 96 31.30 0.52 57.35
N THR A 97 31.76 1.73 57.01
CA THR A 97 32.15 2.20 55.67
C THR A 97 33.60 1.89 55.27
N LYS A 98 33.87 1.64 53.97
CA LYS A 98 35.14 1.96 53.29
C LYS A 98 34.93 2.37 51.81
N LYS A 99 35.23 3.64 51.50
CA LYS A 99 35.31 4.21 50.14
C LYS A 99 36.59 3.75 49.42
N ARG A 100 36.50 3.45 48.11
CA ARG A 100 37.66 3.32 47.21
C ARG A 100 37.36 3.97 45.84
N ASN A 101 38.36 4.67 45.30
CA ASN A 101 38.28 5.69 44.25
C ASN A 101 37.94 5.15 42.84
N GLY A 102 36.74 5.44 42.33
CA GLY A 102 36.28 5.08 40.97
C GLY A 102 36.67 6.03 39.84
N LYS A 103 37.39 7.13 40.12
CA LYS A 103 37.67 8.17 39.10
C LYS A 103 38.83 7.84 38.15
N LEU A 104 39.73 6.92 38.52
CA LEU A 104 40.89 6.57 37.68
C LEU A 104 40.55 5.55 36.58
N ILE A 105 39.58 4.67 36.83
CA ILE A 105 39.15 3.63 35.88
C ILE A 105 38.36 4.24 34.72
N GLY A 106 37.53 5.27 34.99
CA GLY A 106 36.78 5.97 33.96
C GLY A 106 37.65 6.73 32.96
N VAL A 107 38.77 7.31 33.41
CA VAL A 107 39.69 8.06 32.52
C VAL A 107 40.46 7.11 31.61
N ILE A 108 40.85 5.92 32.09
CA ILE A 108 41.54 4.91 31.29
C ILE A 108 40.59 4.32 30.22
N ALA A 109 39.32 4.09 30.57
CA ALA A 109 38.31 3.60 29.62
C ALA A 109 38.03 4.60 28.50
N LEU A 110 37.94 5.90 28.82
CA LEU A 110 37.76 6.97 27.83
C LEU A 110 38.97 7.14 26.91
N ALA A 111 40.19 7.01 27.44
CA ALA A 111 41.40 7.06 26.63
C ALA A 111 41.50 5.87 25.67
N ALA A 112 41.13 4.66 26.11
CA ALA A 112 41.09 3.48 25.26
C ALA A 112 40.05 3.61 24.13
N LEU A 113 38.87 4.17 24.42
CA LEU A 113 37.82 4.40 23.43
C LEU A 113 38.26 5.44 22.38
N ALA A 114 38.92 6.52 22.78
CA ALA A 114 39.45 7.52 21.86
C ALA A 114 40.52 6.94 20.92
N ILE A 115 41.37 6.03 21.41
CA ILE A 115 42.38 5.34 20.59
C ILE A 115 41.71 4.43 19.55
N VAL A 116 40.66 3.69 19.94
CA VAL A 116 39.91 2.84 19.01
C VAL A 116 39.20 3.67 17.94
N ILE A 117 38.59 4.80 18.32
CA ILE A 117 37.96 5.72 17.36
C ILE A 117 39.01 6.27 16.39
N LEU A 118 40.17 6.71 16.86
CA LEU A 118 41.22 7.21 15.96
C LEU A 118 41.79 6.11 15.05
N ALA A 119 41.97 4.89 15.56
CA ALA A 119 42.50 3.76 14.80
C ALA A 119 41.54 3.23 13.73
N VAL A 120 40.22 3.41 13.89
CA VAL A 120 39.21 2.96 12.92
C VAL A 120 38.79 4.09 11.99
N VAL A 121 38.61 5.31 12.49
CA VAL A 121 38.10 6.44 11.69
C VAL A 121 39.16 7.01 10.76
N LEU A 122 40.44 7.09 11.17
CA LEU A 122 41.49 7.65 10.33
C LEU A 122 41.76 6.82 9.06
N PRO A 123 41.86 5.48 9.10
CA PRO A 123 42.01 4.68 7.88
C PRO A 123 40.81 4.78 6.95
N VAL A 124 39.58 4.78 7.48
CA VAL A 124 38.36 4.93 6.67
C VAL A 124 38.31 6.31 5.99
N TYR A 125 38.68 7.37 6.70
CA TYR A 125 38.72 8.72 6.12
C TYR A 125 39.77 8.85 5.01
N PHE A 126 40.98 8.29 5.18
CA PHE A 126 42.05 8.41 4.17
C PHE A 126 41.96 7.40 3.02
N LEU A 127 41.30 6.24 3.20
CA LEU A 127 41.18 5.20 2.17
C LEU A 127 39.85 5.22 1.41
N VAL A 128 38.77 5.72 2.01
CA VAL A 128 37.42 5.69 1.40
C VAL A 128 36.95 7.08 0.95
N VAL A 129 37.28 8.15 1.69
CA VAL A 129 36.68 9.48 1.47
C VAL A 129 37.53 10.40 0.58
N LYS A 130 38.82 10.09 0.35
CA LYS A 130 39.70 10.94 -0.47
C LYS A 130 40.38 10.16 -1.61
N PRO A 131 39.80 10.12 -2.82
CA PRO A 131 40.47 9.54 -3.97
C PRO A 131 41.70 10.38 -4.30
N HIS A 132 42.85 9.72 -4.39
CA HIS A 132 44.09 10.34 -4.87
C HIS A 132 43.93 10.73 -6.35
N ARG A 133 44.23 12.00 -6.66
CA ARG A 133 44.40 12.45 -8.03
C ARG A 133 45.61 11.74 -8.63
N HIS A 134 45.39 10.80 -9.53
CA HIS A 134 46.44 10.25 -10.39
C HIS A 134 46.82 11.26 -11.47
N SER A 135 48.06 11.72 -11.44
CA SER A 135 48.70 12.40 -12.56
C SER A 135 49.40 11.35 -13.43
N SER A 136 49.00 11.27 -14.69
CA SER A 136 49.71 10.51 -15.73
C SER A 136 50.51 11.49 -16.59
N ALA A 137 51.78 11.15 -16.79
CA ALA A 137 52.83 11.95 -17.42
C ALA A 137 52.63 12.22 -18.92
N LEU A 138 53.23 13.32 -19.42
CA LEU A 138 54.01 13.30 -20.68
C LEU A 138 54.88 14.57 -20.89
N SER A 139 56.14 14.27 -21.23
CA SER A 139 57.10 14.98 -22.13
C SER A 139 57.53 16.43 -21.89
N SER A 140 58.80 16.54 -21.46
CA SER A 140 59.89 17.37 -22.02
C SER A 140 59.58 18.72 -22.66
N SER A 141 60.02 19.80 -22.02
CA SER A 141 60.91 20.77 -22.67
C SER A 141 61.59 21.67 -21.63
N SER A 142 62.77 22.12 -22.01
CA SER A 142 63.82 22.79 -21.25
C SER A 142 63.57 24.25 -20.90
N SER A 143 64.30 24.70 -19.86
CA SER A 143 64.97 26.01 -19.69
C SER A 143 64.42 27.00 -18.65
N GLY A 144 65.36 27.57 -17.89
CA GLY A 144 65.29 28.90 -17.24
C GLY A 144 64.62 28.93 -15.86
N SER A 145 65.34 28.75 -14.74
CA SER A 145 66.12 29.76 -14.00
C SER A 145 65.29 30.79 -13.21
N SER A 146 65.55 30.82 -11.89
CA SER A 146 65.47 31.96 -10.95
C SER A 146 64.08 32.53 -10.65
N SER A 147 63.72 33.04 -9.47
CA SER A 147 64.26 33.12 -8.11
C SER A 147 63.28 34.02 -7.35
N SER A 148 63.18 33.88 -6.03
CA SER A 148 62.74 34.92 -5.05
C SER A 148 61.28 35.43 -5.18
N SER A 149 60.54 35.81 -4.16
CA SER A 149 60.71 35.94 -2.70
C SER A 149 59.37 36.48 -2.16
N SER A 150 59.15 36.34 -0.84
CA SER A 150 58.38 37.25 0.05
C SER A 150 56.91 37.57 -0.33
N GLY A 151 55.89 37.29 0.48
CA GLY A 151 55.83 37.49 1.92
C GLY A 151 55.20 38.85 2.26
N SER A 152 53.91 38.86 2.65
CA SER A 152 53.20 39.85 3.48
C SER A 152 51.72 39.44 3.53
N SER A 153 51.13 38.95 4.63
CA SER A 153 50.68 39.60 5.88
C SER A 153 49.57 40.65 5.73
N GLY A 154 48.48 40.45 6.51
CA GLY A 154 47.38 41.41 6.77
C GLY A 154 45.99 40.84 6.45
N SER A 155 45.36 40.07 7.35
CA SER A 155 44.44 40.47 8.45
C SER A 155 43.02 40.91 8.03
N SER A 156 42.05 40.10 8.49
CA SER A 156 40.71 40.44 9.00
C SER A 156 39.77 41.34 8.17
N SER A 157 38.64 40.78 7.75
CA SER A 157 37.31 41.19 8.25
C SER A 157 36.18 40.34 7.67
N SER A 158 35.23 40.04 8.54
CA SER A 158 33.90 39.50 8.30
C SER A 158 33.10 40.24 7.22
N GLY A 159 32.37 39.50 6.39
CA GLY A 159 31.30 40.00 5.54
C GLY A 159 30.69 38.84 4.75
N GLY A 160 29.45 38.47 5.08
CA GLY A 160 28.70 37.49 4.30
C GLY A 160 28.30 38.02 2.93
N ALA A 161 28.23 37.12 1.95
CA ALA A 161 27.31 37.20 0.81
C ALA A 161 27.38 35.90 0.01
N ASN A 162 26.19 35.51 -0.47
CA ASN A 162 25.93 34.66 -1.63
C ASN A 162 27.05 34.65 -2.68
N GLY A 163 27.34 33.45 -3.19
CA GLY A 163 28.16 33.26 -4.38
C GLY A 163 27.69 32.05 -5.18
N GLY A 164 26.65 32.24 -5.98
CA GLY A 164 26.41 31.40 -7.15
C GLY A 164 27.58 31.58 -8.12
N GLY A 165 28.25 30.47 -8.44
CA GLY A 165 29.36 30.41 -9.37
C GLY A 165 28.99 29.56 -10.58
N ASN A 166 28.27 30.15 -11.52
CA ASN A 166 28.15 29.64 -12.88
C ASN A 166 29.48 29.93 -13.59
N SER A 167 30.25 28.89 -13.91
CA SER A 167 31.45 29.03 -14.75
C SER A 167 31.08 28.58 -16.16
N GLY A 168 30.78 29.55 -17.02
CA GLY A 168 30.69 29.32 -18.46
C GLY A 168 32.07 28.96 -19.01
N GLY A 169 32.19 27.75 -19.52
CA GLY A 169 33.21 27.34 -20.47
C GLY A 169 32.49 26.73 -21.66
N GLU A 170 32.46 27.44 -22.78
CA GLU A 170 32.00 26.91 -24.06
C GLU A 170 32.93 25.76 -24.48
N GLY A 171 32.41 24.56 -24.31
CA GLY A 171 32.94 23.31 -24.85
C GLY A 171 31.77 22.35 -24.97
N ASP A 172 31.59 21.80 -26.17
CA ASP A 172 30.60 20.76 -26.49
C ASP A 172 30.66 19.63 -25.43
N GLY A 173 29.72 19.66 -24.48
CA GLY A 173 29.81 18.91 -23.23
C GLY A 173 28.42 18.50 -22.78
N GLY A 174 28.07 17.24 -23.05
CA GLY A 174 26.81 16.66 -22.61
C GLY A 174 26.57 16.91 -21.12
N VAL A 175 25.36 17.36 -20.78
CA VAL A 175 24.93 17.56 -19.40
C VAL A 175 25.03 16.21 -18.68
N VAL A 176 26.02 16.04 -17.81
CA VAL A 176 26.07 14.90 -16.91
C VAL A 176 24.96 15.11 -15.89
N ALA A 177 23.85 14.38 -16.02
CA ALA A 177 22.78 14.39 -15.05
C ALA A 177 23.36 14.08 -13.66
N ALA A 178 22.96 14.85 -12.64
CA ALA A 178 23.42 14.61 -11.28
C ALA A 178 23.03 13.18 -10.87
N ILE A 179 24.01 12.42 -10.37
CA ILE A 179 23.81 11.03 -9.94
C ILE A 179 23.14 10.96 -8.56
N THR A 180 23.25 12.03 -7.77
CA THR A 180 22.62 12.14 -6.45
C THR A 180 22.29 13.59 -6.12
N GLY A 181 21.29 13.79 -5.26
CA GLY A 181 20.90 15.11 -4.76
C GLY A 181 20.12 15.02 -3.45
N GLY A 182 20.22 16.05 -2.63
CA GLY A 182 19.45 16.22 -1.40
C GLY A 182 18.44 17.36 -1.51
N ASP A 183 17.99 17.89 -0.38
CA ASP A 183 17.06 19.04 -0.34
C ASP A 183 17.52 20.21 -1.21
N GLY A 184 16.59 20.78 -1.98
CA GLY A 184 16.84 21.89 -2.89
C GLY A 184 17.48 21.50 -4.23
N SER A 185 17.85 20.23 -4.45
CA SER A 185 18.38 19.77 -5.74
C SER A 185 17.32 19.77 -6.83
N THR A 186 17.72 20.07 -8.07
CA THR A 186 16.85 19.91 -9.24
C THR A 186 16.87 18.46 -9.71
N VAL A 187 15.69 17.87 -9.85
CA VAL A 187 15.49 16.56 -10.47
C VAL A 187 15.01 16.77 -11.90
N THR A 188 15.63 16.07 -12.85
CA THR A 188 15.12 15.91 -14.21
C THR A 188 14.47 14.54 -14.34
N THR A 189 13.20 14.51 -14.74
CA THR A 189 12.45 13.27 -14.96
C THR A 189 12.78 12.66 -16.32
N ALA A 190 12.31 11.43 -16.56
CA ALA A 190 12.52 10.73 -17.82
C ALA A 190 11.94 11.45 -19.06
N ASN A 191 10.92 12.29 -18.89
CA ASN A 191 10.34 13.08 -19.99
C ASN A 191 10.98 14.46 -20.18
N GLY A 192 12.06 14.77 -19.44
CA GLY A 192 12.81 16.02 -19.52
C GLY A 192 12.24 17.16 -18.68
N THR A 193 11.08 16.99 -18.04
CA THR A 193 10.56 17.98 -17.07
C THR A 193 11.43 18.01 -15.82
N THR A 194 11.42 19.15 -15.12
CA THR A 194 12.22 19.34 -13.92
C THR A 194 11.39 19.80 -12.74
N PHE A 195 11.73 19.33 -11.54
CA PHE A 195 11.19 19.85 -10.29
C PHE A 195 12.29 19.99 -9.23
N VAL A 196 12.02 20.74 -8.16
CA VAL A 196 12.93 20.87 -7.02
C VAL A 196 12.57 19.81 -6.00
N TYR A 197 13.54 18.95 -5.65
CA TYR A 197 13.38 18.00 -4.56
C TYR A 197 13.34 18.75 -3.23
N ARG A 198 12.23 18.60 -2.49
CA ARG A 198 12.04 19.20 -1.16
C ARG A 198 11.99 18.10 -0.13
N ASN A 199 13.00 18.06 0.74
CA ASN A 199 13.11 17.09 1.82
C ASN A 199 13.87 17.69 2.99
N ALA A 200 13.15 18.35 3.90
CA ALA A 200 13.74 18.96 5.09
C ALA A 200 14.27 17.94 6.12
N PHE A 201 14.12 16.64 5.85
CA PHE A 201 14.38 15.55 6.78
C PHE A 201 15.71 14.84 6.54
N GLY A 202 16.53 15.36 5.62
CA GLY A 202 17.87 14.83 5.33
C GLY A 202 17.88 13.62 4.39
N GLY A 203 16.78 13.40 3.65
CA GLY A 203 16.76 12.42 2.56
C GLY A 203 17.58 12.87 1.35
N TYR A 204 18.06 11.89 0.58
CA TYR A 204 18.78 12.11 -0.67
C TYR A 204 18.44 11.01 -1.67
N TRP A 205 18.36 11.39 -2.93
CA TRP A 205 18.07 10.49 -4.03
C TRP A 205 19.35 10.02 -4.73
N ILE A 206 19.28 8.86 -5.38
CA ILE A 206 20.33 8.31 -6.25
C ILE A 206 19.72 7.89 -7.58
N ALA A 207 20.27 8.39 -8.68
CA ALA A 207 19.92 8.02 -10.05
C ALA A 207 21.21 7.89 -10.87
N ASP A 208 21.90 6.75 -10.72
CA ASP A 208 23.12 6.44 -11.47
C ASP A 208 22.76 5.69 -12.77
N PRO A 209 22.92 6.29 -13.96
CA PRO A 209 22.63 5.60 -15.22
C PRO A 209 23.55 4.40 -15.49
N SER A 210 24.75 4.37 -14.90
CA SER A 210 25.69 3.26 -15.05
C SER A 210 25.36 2.07 -14.13
N ASN A 211 24.65 2.35 -13.03
CA ASN A 211 24.15 1.38 -12.06
C ASN A 211 22.71 1.73 -11.62
N PRO A 212 21.70 1.46 -12.47
CA PRO A 212 20.30 1.84 -12.19
C PRO A 212 19.69 1.09 -11.00
N PHE A 213 20.34 0.01 -10.52
CA PHE A 213 19.91 -0.80 -9.38
C PHE A 213 20.67 -0.44 -8.09
N ALA A 214 21.27 0.75 -8.00
CA ALA A 214 21.85 1.23 -6.75
C ALA A 214 20.76 1.37 -5.66
N SER A 215 21.01 0.78 -4.48
CA SER A 215 20.10 0.77 -3.32
C SER A 215 20.54 1.73 -2.19
N GLY A 216 21.42 2.69 -2.47
CA GLY A 216 22.01 3.56 -1.45
C GLY A 216 21.19 4.78 -1.05
N ALA A 217 20.06 5.04 -1.71
CA ALA A 217 19.21 6.21 -1.45
C ALA A 217 18.52 6.08 -0.09
N ARG A 218 18.19 7.24 0.51
CA ARG A 218 17.57 7.30 1.83
C ARG A 218 16.45 8.34 1.84
N PRO A 219 15.24 8.02 2.35
CA PRO A 219 14.10 8.93 2.27
C PRO A 219 14.15 10.03 3.35
N ASN A 220 14.83 9.78 4.46
CA ASN A 220 15.03 10.72 5.56
C ASN A 220 16.12 10.21 6.52
N SER A 221 16.65 11.08 7.38
CA SER A 221 17.81 10.78 8.24
C SER A 221 17.62 9.64 9.25
N TRP A 222 16.39 9.31 9.64
CA TRP A 222 16.09 8.26 10.63
C TRP A 222 15.67 6.92 10.02
N THR A 223 15.55 6.82 8.69
CA THR A 223 15.23 5.58 8.00
C THR A 223 16.51 4.96 7.45
N PRO A 224 16.75 3.64 7.60
CA PRO A 224 17.84 2.95 6.94
C PRO A 224 17.76 3.09 5.41
N ALA A 225 18.89 3.21 4.72
CA ALA A 225 18.93 3.15 3.25
C ALA A 225 18.40 1.79 2.73
N LEU A 226 18.07 1.67 1.45
CA LEU A 226 17.47 0.42 0.92
C LEU A 226 18.40 -0.79 1.03
N ASN A 227 19.72 -0.58 0.92
CA ASN A 227 20.75 -1.61 1.15
C ASN A 227 21.10 -1.85 2.63
N GLU A 228 20.48 -1.14 3.55
CA GLU A 228 20.65 -1.32 4.99
C GLU A 228 19.48 -2.12 5.56
N THR A 229 19.77 -2.91 6.60
CA THR A 229 18.78 -3.77 7.25
C THR A 229 17.65 -2.95 7.88
N TRP A 230 16.41 -3.29 7.55
CA TRP A 230 15.24 -2.85 8.31
C TRP A 230 15.05 -3.73 9.55
N THR A 231 14.96 -3.12 10.71
CA THR A 231 14.83 -3.79 12.01
C THR A 231 13.41 -3.63 12.53
N TRP A 232 12.58 -4.65 12.30
CA TRP A 232 11.21 -4.68 12.81
C TRP A 232 11.14 -4.56 14.33
N GLY A 233 10.25 -3.70 14.83
CA GLY A 233 10.10 -3.38 16.25
C GLY A 233 10.96 -2.19 16.70
N VAL A 234 11.89 -1.73 15.87
CA VAL A 234 12.73 -0.55 16.09
C VAL A 234 12.44 0.51 15.02
N ASP A 235 12.62 0.14 13.75
CA ASP A 235 12.25 0.97 12.62
C ASP A 235 10.73 0.98 12.45
N ARG A 236 10.18 2.14 12.08
CA ARG A 236 8.74 2.38 12.05
C ARG A 236 8.27 2.71 10.65
N VAL A 237 7.24 2.01 10.21
CA VAL A 237 6.58 2.26 8.92
C VAL A 237 5.70 3.50 9.04
N ASN A 238 6.06 4.54 8.29
CA ASN A 238 5.23 5.70 8.01
C ASN A 238 5.00 5.71 6.50
N GLY A 239 3.87 5.14 6.06
CA GLY A 239 3.61 4.90 4.65
C GLY A 239 2.31 5.52 4.15
N VAL A 240 2.17 5.53 2.83
CA VAL A 240 0.91 5.83 2.14
C VAL A 240 0.63 4.75 1.11
N ASN A 241 -0.65 4.56 0.81
CA ASN A 241 -1.09 3.77 -0.31
C ASN A 241 -1.07 4.60 -1.59
N LEU A 242 -0.83 3.94 -2.72
CA LEU A 242 -1.04 4.49 -4.07
C LEU A 242 -2.33 3.93 -4.67
N GLY A 243 -3.42 4.02 -3.90
CA GLY A 243 -4.76 3.57 -4.30
C GLY A 243 -5.32 4.35 -5.49
N GLY A 244 -6.21 3.72 -6.25
CA GLY A 244 -6.79 4.30 -7.48
C GLY A 244 -5.83 4.39 -8.67
N TRP A 245 -4.58 3.91 -8.57
CA TRP A 245 -3.62 4.00 -9.68
C TRP A 245 -3.69 2.81 -10.63
N PHE A 246 -3.30 1.61 -10.19
CA PHE A 246 -3.34 0.40 -11.03
C PHE A 246 -4.61 -0.43 -10.85
N VAL A 247 -5.34 -0.17 -9.76
CA VAL A 247 -6.66 -0.70 -9.48
C VAL A 247 -7.56 0.50 -9.27
N LEU A 248 -8.55 0.68 -10.15
CA LEU A 248 -9.40 1.86 -10.14
C LEU A 248 -10.49 1.77 -9.08
N GLU A 249 -10.70 2.88 -8.39
CA GLU A 249 -11.75 3.03 -7.39
C GLU A 249 -12.57 4.28 -7.69
N PRO A 250 -13.92 4.16 -7.74
CA PRO A 250 -14.78 5.28 -8.07
C PRO A 250 -14.56 6.54 -7.23
N PHE A 251 -14.30 6.41 -5.94
CA PHE A 251 -14.13 7.57 -5.06
C PHE A 251 -12.74 8.23 -5.18
N ILE A 252 -11.72 7.47 -5.62
CA ILE A 252 -10.36 7.98 -5.82
C ILE A 252 -10.21 8.65 -7.18
N THR A 253 -10.83 8.10 -8.22
CA THR A 253 -10.77 8.63 -9.59
C THR A 253 -12.18 8.90 -10.17
N PRO A 254 -13.01 9.73 -9.50
CA PRO A 254 -14.44 9.86 -9.82
C PRO A 254 -14.73 10.35 -11.23
N ALA A 255 -13.89 11.22 -11.79
CA ALA A 255 -14.08 11.73 -13.14
C ALA A 255 -14.05 10.62 -14.22
N LEU A 256 -13.26 9.56 -14.03
CA LEU A 256 -13.25 8.40 -14.96
C LEU A 256 -14.61 7.70 -14.96
N PHE A 257 -15.22 7.51 -13.79
CA PHE A 257 -16.52 6.84 -13.69
C PHE A 257 -17.68 7.74 -14.12
N GLN A 258 -17.61 9.04 -13.85
CA GLN A 258 -18.60 10.02 -14.31
C GLN A 258 -18.65 10.15 -15.84
N ALA A 259 -17.52 9.94 -16.51
CA ALA A 259 -17.45 9.92 -17.98
C ALA A 259 -18.17 8.69 -18.59
N TYR A 260 -18.38 7.63 -17.80
CA TYR A 260 -18.99 6.37 -18.23
C TYR A 260 -20.18 5.99 -17.33
N PRO A 261 -21.35 6.65 -17.48
CA PRO A 261 -22.54 6.30 -16.72
C PRO A 261 -22.87 4.81 -16.81
N GLY A 262 -23.00 4.14 -15.66
CA GLY A 262 -23.18 2.70 -15.56
C GLY A 262 -21.92 1.93 -15.13
N ALA A 263 -20.74 2.57 -15.13
CA ALA A 263 -19.56 2.03 -14.50
C ALA A 263 -19.68 2.10 -12.96
N VAL A 264 -19.52 0.96 -12.30
CA VAL A 264 -19.55 0.83 -10.83
C VAL A 264 -18.25 0.26 -10.25
N ASP A 265 -17.41 -0.29 -11.12
CA ASP A 265 -16.11 -0.93 -10.87
C ASP A 265 -15.27 -0.92 -12.15
N GLU A 266 -14.02 -1.39 -12.09
CA GLU A 266 -13.15 -1.42 -13.27
C GLU A 266 -13.62 -2.42 -14.34
N TRP A 267 -14.33 -3.48 -13.96
CA TRP A 267 -14.93 -4.43 -14.90
C TRP A 267 -15.93 -3.75 -15.85
N SER A 268 -16.92 -3.07 -15.28
CA SER A 268 -17.95 -2.34 -16.03
C SER A 268 -17.37 -1.14 -16.77
N LEU A 269 -16.44 -0.41 -16.14
CA LEU A 269 -15.71 0.70 -16.79
C LEU A 269 -14.95 0.20 -18.03
N SER A 270 -14.17 -0.87 -17.90
CA SER A 270 -13.40 -1.42 -19.01
C SER A 270 -14.28 -1.98 -20.11
N THR A 271 -15.43 -2.57 -19.76
CA THR A 271 -16.43 -3.04 -20.74
C THR A 271 -16.95 -1.88 -21.57
N LEU A 272 -17.32 -0.75 -20.93
CA LEU A 272 -17.81 0.44 -21.62
C LEU A 272 -16.71 1.08 -22.49
N MET A 273 -15.48 1.15 -21.98
CA MET A 273 -14.32 1.66 -22.73
C MET A 273 -13.89 0.75 -23.90
N ARG A 274 -14.24 -0.53 -23.87
CA ARG A 274 -14.06 -1.41 -25.04
C ARG A 274 -15.12 -1.14 -26.09
N ALA A 275 -16.36 -0.90 -25.68
CA ALA A 275 -17.46 -0.62 -26.60
C ALA A 275 -17.25 0.66 -27.41
N ASP A 276 -16.51 1.65 -26.88
CA ASP A 276 -16.16 2.89 -27.58
C ASP A 276 -14.71 2.93 -28.11
N ASN A 277 -13.94 1.84 -27.95
CA ASN A 277 -12.52 1.71 -28.34
C ASN A 277 -11.55 2.70 -27.64
N THR A 278 -11.83 3.11 -26.41
CA THR A 278 -10.98 4.04 -25.65
C THR A 278 -10.13 3.39 -24.56
N LEU A 279 -10.37 2.11 -24.22
CA LEU A 279 -9.74 1.43 -23.06
C LEU A 279 -8.24 1.66 -22.96
N GLN A 280 -7.50 1.36 -24.03
CA GLN A 280 -6.04 1.49 -24.00
C GLN A 280 -5.59 2.94 -23.78
N THR A 281 -6.13 3.87 -24.58
CA THR A 281 -5.76 5.30 -24.51
C THR A 281 -6.09 5.89 -23.14
N THR A 282 -7.28 5.60 -22.60
CA THR A 282 -7.71 6.16 -21.31
C THR A 282 -6.91 5.59 -20.14
N MET A 283 -6.70 4.27 -20.11
CA MET A 283 -5.95 3.63 -19.03
C MET A 283 -4.46 3.99 -19.07
N GLU A 284 -3.84 4.07 -20.25
CA GLU A 284 -2.44 4.51 -20.34
C GLU A 284 -2.27 5.98 -19.94
N ALA A 285 -3.22 6.86 -20.30
CA ALA A 285 -3.20 8.25 -19.85
C ALA A 285 -3.32 8.34 -18.32
N HIS A 286 -4.18 7.53 -17.70
CA HIS A 286 -4.29 7.43 -16.25
C HIS A 286 -3.02 6.90 -15.59
N TYR A 287 -2.50 5.77 -16.07
CA TYR A 287 -1.27 5.17 -15.53
C TYR A 287 -0.06 6.09 -15.65
N ASP A 288 0.00 6.89 -16.73
CA ASP A 288 1.11 7.81 -16.96
C ASP A 288 1.01 9.10 -16.13
N GLY A 289 -0.20 9.64 -15.98
CA GLY A 289 -0.44 10.97 -15.43
C GLY A 289 -0.95 11.02 -14.00
N PHE A 290 -1.56 9.94 -13.47
CA PHE A 290 -2.15 9.98 -12.13
C PHE A 290 -1.08 10.07 -11.06
N ILE A 291 -0.17 9.10 -10.92
CA ILE A 291 1.00 9.21 -10.03
C ILE A 291 2.26 9.41 -10.86
N THR A 292 3.04 10.42 -10.50
CA THR A 292 4.26 10.84 -11.19
C THR A 292 5.50 10.68 -10.32
N GLU A 293 6.69 10.86 -10.90
CA GLU A 293 7.93 10.88 -10.13
C GLU A 293 7.92 11.96 -9.03
N GLN A 294 7.28 13.10 -9.30
CA GLN A 294 7.18 14.20 -8.34
C GLN A 294 6.35 13.80 -7.11
N ASP A 295 5.30 13.00 -7.28
CA ASP A 295 4.53 12.45 -6.16
C ASP A 295 5.42 11.58 -5.26
N ILE A 296 6.22 10.69 -5.84
CA ILE A 296 7.11 9.80 -5.08
C ILE A 296 8.20 10.61 -4.34
N ALA A 297 8.72 11.65 -4.98
CA ALA A 297 9.63 12.59 -4.33
C ALA A 297 8.97 13.35 -3.17
N GLN A 298 7.71 13.77 -3.32
CA GLN A 298 6.93 14.45 -2.28
C GLN A 298 6.62 13.53 -1.11
N ILE A 299 6.32 12.25 -1.35
CA ILE A 299 6.12 11.24 -0.30
C ILE A 299 7.37 11.14 0.58
N ALA A 300 8.56 10.99 -0.02
CA ALA A 300 9.81 11.00 0.74
C ALA A 300 10.03 12.37 1.45
N GLY A 301 9.72 13.47 0.76
CA GLY A 301 9.80 14.83 1.29
C GLY A 301 8.88 15.11 2.49
N ALA A 302 7.78 14.37 2.63
CA ALA A 302 6.85 14.40 3.75
C ALA A 302 7.32 13.55 4.96
N GLY A 303 8.54 13.03 4.92
CA GLY A 303 9.10 12.22 6.01
C GLY A 303 8.59 10.77 6.03
N LEU A 304 7.89 10.34 4.97
CA LEU A 304 7.43 8.96 4.79
C LEU A 304 8.56 8.08 4.27
N ASN A 305 8.47 6.78 4.53
CA ASN A 305 9.54 5.81 4.22
C ASN A 305 9.08 4.54 3.50
N TRP A 306 7.77 4.35 3.36
CA TRP A 306 7.17 3.23 2.66
C TRP A 306 6.03 3.67 1.73
N ILE A 307 5.82 2.90 0.67
CA ILE A 307 4.61 2.97 -0.15
C ILE A 307 3.98 1.58 -0.26
N ARG A 308 2.65 1.50 -0.11
CA ARG A 308 1.87 0.31 -0.45
C ARG A 308 1.23 0.50 -1.81
N VAL A 309 1.39 -0.47 -2.69
CA VAL A 309 1.07 -0.35 -4.13
C VAL A 309 0.07 -1.45 -4.49
N PRO A 310 -1.23 -1.13 -4.50
CA PRO A 310 -2.25 -2.01 -5.05
C PRO A 310 -1.97 -2.32 -6.52
N ILE A 311 -1.79 -3.59 -6.85
CA ILE A 311 -1.62 -4.07 -8.23
C ILE A 311 -2.69 -5.11 -8.56
N PRO A 312 -3.15 -5.16 -9.82
CA PRO A 312 -4.12 -6.16 -10.23
C PRO A 312 -3.49 -7.42 -10.82
N PHE A 313 -4.23 -8.53 -10.83
CA PHE A 313 -3.79 -9.74 -11.54
C PHE A 313 -3.66 -9.52 -13.06
N TRP A 314 -4.44 -8.61 -13.65
CA TRP A 314 -4.36 -8.29 -15.08
C TRP A 314 -3.10 -7.50 -15.46
N ALA A 315 -2.25 -7.15 -14.49
CA ALA A 315 -0.85 -6.76 -14.77
C ALA A 315 -0.05 -7.89 -15.43
N ILE A 316 -0.50 -9.14 -15.29
CA ILE A 316 0.12 -10.33 -15.86
C ILE A 316 -0.63 -10.76 -17.12
N SER A 317 -1.87 -11.24 -16.96
CA SER A 317 -2.71 -11.68 -18.07
C SER A 317 -4.20 -11.63 -17.76
N THR A 318 -5.03 -11.57 -18.80
CA THR A 318 -6.48 -11.75 -18.73
C THR A 318 -6.88 -12.94 -19.60
N TRP A 319 -8.07 -13.49 -19.37
CA TRP A 319 -8.57 -14.62 -20.14
C TRP A 319 -9.80 -14.21 -20.97
N SER A 320 -9.78 -14.56 -22.26
CA SER A 320 -10.90 -14.33 -23.18
C SER A 320 -12.07 -15.29 -23.00
N ASP A 321 -11.84 -16.38 -22.25
CA ASP A 321 -12.85 -17.36 -21.85
C ASP A 321 -12.61 -17.72 -20.39
N VAL A 322 -13.48 -17.24 -19.51
CA VAL A 322 -13.51 -17.58 -18.09
C VAL A 322 -14.75 -18.39 -17.74
N GLY A 323 -15.20 -19.21 -18.68
CA GLY A 323 -16.44 -19.98 -18.58
C GLY A 323 -17.65 -19.25 -19.15
N ALA A 324 -18.81 -19.87 -19.02
CA ALA A 324 -20.05 -19.38 -19.61
C ALA A 324 -21.15 -19.19 -18.57
N ASP A 325 -22.00 -18.19 -18.83
CA ASP A 325 -23.28 -18.00 -18.15
C ASP A 325 -24.44 -18.14 -19.15
N ALA A 326 -25.65 -17.70 -18.77
CA ALA A 326 -26.83 -17.76 -19.63
C ALA A 326 -26.73 -16.90 -20.92
N THR A 327 -25.78 -15.96 -20.98
CA THR A 327 -25.56 -15.03 -22.11
C THR A 327 -24.44 -15.50 -23.04
N GLY A 328 -23.62 -16.46 -22.62
CA GLY A 328 -22.55 -17.06 -23.42
C GLY A 328 -21.21 -17.07 -22.69
N THR A 329 -20.12 -17.19 -23.46
CA THR A 329 -18.75 -17.11 -22.94
C THR A 329 -18.49 -15.72 -22.34
N VAL A 330 -17.95 -15.70 -21.13
CA VAL A 330 -17.54 -14.50 -20.43
C VAL A 330 -16.05 -14.26 -20.69
N ALA A 331 -15.70 -13.03 -21.03
CA ALA A 331 -14.32 -12.57 -21.21
C ALA A 331 -14.01 -11.49 -20.16
N GLU A 332 -12.77 -11.49 -19.66
CA GLU A 332 -12.31 -10.44 -18.76
C GLU A 332 -12.04 -9.13 -19.52
N PRO A 333 -12.66 -8.01 -19.14
CA PRO A 333 -12.64 -6.79 -19.95
C PRO A 333 -11.40 -5.92 -19.69
N PHE A 334 -10.55 -6.25 -18.71
CA PHE A 334 -9.42 -5.41 -18.29
C PHE A 334 -8.38 -5.17 -19.40
N LEU A 335 -7.56 -4.14 -19.24
CA LEU A 335 -6.41 -3.89 -20.11
C LEU A 335 -5.23 -4.77 -19.68
N GLU A 336 -5.03 -5.86 -20.41
CA GLU A 336 -4.04 -6.89 -20.11
C GLU A 336 -2.59 -6.38 -20.19
N GLY A 337 -1.79 -6.63 -19.15
CA GLY A 337 -0.32 -6.51 -19.13
C GLY A 337 0.25 -5.08 -19.16
N VAL A 338 -0.56 -4.09 -19.54
CA VAL A 338 -0.06 -2.72 -19.82
C VAL A 338 0.38 -1.99 -18.55
N CYS A 339 -0.31 -2.17 -17.42
CA CYS A 339 0.04 -1.46 -16.19
C CYS A 339 1.42 -1.86 -15.62
N TRP A 340 1.94 -3.04 -15.98
CA TRP A 340 3.21 -3.56 -15.46
C TRP A 340 4.41 -2.64 -15.73
N LYS A 341 4.51 -2.05 -16.92
CA LYS A 341 5.61 -1.12 -17.23
C LYS A 341 5.60 0.12 -16.31
N TYR A 342 4.43 0.55 -15.87
CA TYR A 342 4.27 1.66 -14.94
C TYR A 342 4.57 1.26 -13.50
N ILE A 343 4.20 0.03 -13.09
CA ILE A 343 4.62 -0.57 -11.82
C ILE A 343 6.15 -0.63 -11.73
N VAL A 344 6.82 -1.12 -12.77
CA VAL A 344 8.29 -1.17 -12.82
C VAL A 344 8.91 0.22 -12.77
N ARG A 345 8.32 1.20 -13.48
CA ARG A 345 8.74 2.62 -13.40
C ARG A 345 8.63 3.16 -11.98
N LEU A 346 7.53 2.86 -11.28
CA LEU A 346 7.34 3.22 -9.88
C LEU A 346 8.42 2.59 -8.98
N LEU A 347 8.74 1.30 -9.14
CA LEU A 347 9.80 0.66 -8.36
C LEU A 347 11.16 1.36 -8.57
N GLY A 348 11.43 1.84 -9.78
CA GLY A 348 12.57 2.69 -10.07
C GLY A 348 12.55 4.03 -9.32
N TRP A 349 11.39 4.69 -9.23
CA TRP A 349 11.25 5.92 -8.44
C TRP A 349 11.38 5.65 -6.93
N ALA A 350 10.76 4.59 -6.41
CA ALA A 350 10.87 4.19 -5.01
C ALA A 350 12.34 3.95 -4.65
N ARG A 351 13.07 3.20 -5.49
CA ARG A 351 14.52 3.02 -5.40
C ARG A 351 15.27 4.35 -5.37
N LYS A 352 14.98 5.24 -6.33
CA LYS A 352 15.65 6.54 -6.46
C LYS A 352 15.52 7.38 -5.19
N TYR A 353 14.36 7.37 -4.53
CA TYR A 353 14.11 8.19 -3.34
C TYR A 353 14.25 7.43 -2.00
N GLY A 354 14.68 6.17 -2.03
CA GLY A 354 14.91 5.37 -0.82
C GLY A 354 13.63 4.85 -0.15
N LEU A 355 12.51 4.80 -0.86
CA LEU A 355 11.23 4.29 -0.33
C LEU A 355 11.16 2.77 -0.49
N ARG A 356 10.77 2.08 0.59
CA ARG A 356 10.46 0.64 0.56
C ARG A 356 9.04 0.41 0.06
N VAL A 357 8.80 -0.75 -0.53
CA VAL A 357 7.53 -1.09 -1.18
C VAL A 357 6.88 -2.28 -0.51
N ASN A 358 5.60 -2.12 -0.14
CA ASN A 358 4.64 -3.22 -0.05
C ASN A 358 3.93 -3.33 -1.39
N LEU A 359 4.27 -4.34 -2.19
CA LEU A 359 3.55 -4.63 -3.43
C LEU A 359 2.33 -5.47 -3.04
N ASP A 360 1.12 -5.02 -3.31
CA ASP A 360 -0.09 -5.66 -2.80
C ASP A 360 -0.96 -6.17 -3.95
N LEU A 361 -1.17 -7.48 -4.04
CA LEU A 361 -2.06 -8.06 -5.03
C LEU A 361 -3.51 -7.82 -4.58
N HIS A 362 -4.06 -6.73 -5.12
CA HIS A 362 -5.31 -6.16 -4.65
C HIS A 362 -6.53 -6.82 -5.29
N THR A 363 -6.34 -7.51 -6.43
CA THR A 363 -7.39 -8.22 -7.16
C THR A 363 -6.98 -9.66 -7.46
N ILE A 364 -7.92 -10.58 -7.27
CA ILE A 364 -7.74 -12.02 -7.53
C ILE A 364 -8.85 -12.49 -8.49
N PRO A 365 -8.56 -13.43 -9.42
CA PRO A 365 -9.59 -14.05 -10.25
C PRO A 365 -10.80 -14.54 -9.43
N GLY A 366 -12.01 -14.16 -9.87
CA GLY A 366 -13.25 -14.49 -9.20
C GLY A 366 -13.63 -13.60 -8.00
N SER A 367 -12.81 -12.60 -7.68
CA SER A 367 -12.94 -11.70 -6.51
C SER A 367 -12.86 -12.41 -5.15
N GLN A 368 -12.07 -11.82 -4.27
CA GLN A 368 -11.87 -12.28 -2.89
C GLN A 368 -12.78 -11.59 -1.87
N ASN A 369 -13.47 -10.51 -2.26
CA ASN A 369 -14.29 -9.72 -1.34
C ASN A 369 -15.63 -9.19 -1.91
N GLY A 370 -15.80 -9.22 -3.23
CA GLY A 370 -17.02 -8.76 -3.92
C GLY A 370 -17.16 -7.24 -3.97
N TYR A 371 -16.13 -6.48 -3.60
CA TYR A 371 -16.10 -5.02 -3.63
C TYR A 371 -15.51 -4.49 -4.94
N ASN A 372 -15.80 -3.24 -5.28
CA ASN A 372 -15.33 -2.61 -6.53
C ASN A 372 -13.80 -2.66 -6.70
N HIS A 373 -13.05 -2.47 -5.62
CA HIS A 373 -11.59 -2.48 -5.59
C HIS A 373 -10.99 -3.89 -5.69
N SER A 374 -11.80 -4.97 -5.70
CA SER A 374 -11.32 -6.28 -6.19
C SER A 374 -11.39 -6.43 -7.71
N GLY A 375 -11.75 -5.36 -8.43
CA GLY A 375 -11.89 -5.28 -9.88
C GLY A 375 -13.32 -5.51 -10.38
N LYS A 376 -14.12 -6.30 -9.64
CA LYS A 376 -15.52 -6.58 -9.98
C LYS A 376 -16.39 -6.69 -8.73
N ILE A 377 -17.42 -5.86 -8.64
CA ILE A 377 -18.45 -5.95 -7.61
C ILE A 377 -19.31 -7.20 -7.85
N GLY A 378 -19.74 -7.86 -6.77
CA GLY A 378 -20.67 -8.99 -6.83
C GLY A 378 -20.22 -10.19 -6.01
N GLN A 379 -20.30 -11.38 -6.62
CA GLN A 379 -20.01 -12.64 -5.92
C GLN A 379 -18.53 -12.81 -5.61
N ILE A 380 -18.26 -13.53 -4.51
CA ILE A 380 -16.93 -14.04 -4.18
C ILE A 380 -16.83 -15.46 -4.73
N ASN A 381 -16.00 -15.67 -5.74
CA ASN A 381 -15.75 -16.99 -6.35
C ASN A 381 -14.29 -17.45 -6.17
N PHE A 382 -13.46 -16.68 -5.46
CA PHE A 382 -12.15 -17.14 -4.98
C PHE A 382 -12.34 -18.02 -3.73
N LEU A 383 -11.88 -19.28 -3.79
CA LEU A 383 -12.01 -20.27 -2.70
C LEU A 383 -13.45 -20.42 -2.14
N ASN A 384 -14.45 -20.09 -2.96
CA ASN A 384 -15.86 -20.15 -2.61
C ASN A 384 -16.66 -20.55 -3.85
N GLY A 385 -17.61 -21.46 -3.69
CA GLY A 385 -18.48 -21.92 -4.78
C GLY A 385 -17.80 -22.86 -5.78
N PRO A 386 -18.53 -23.24 -6.84
CA PRO A 386 -18.07 -24.21 -7.83
C PRO A 386 -16.74 -23.85 -8.48
N MET A 387 -16.48 -22.56 -8.74
CA MET A 387 -15.23 -22.08 -9.36
C MET A 387 -14.13 -21.76 -8.34
N GLY A 388 -14.36 -22.01 -7.05
CA GLY A 388 -13.46 -21.67 -5.95
C GLY A 388 -12.02 -22.17 -6.12
N ILE A 389 -11.86 -23.44 -6.49
CA ILE A 389 -10.55 -24.07 -6.67
C ILE A 389 -9.85 -23.58 -7.93
N ALA A 390 -10.55 -23.54 -9.07
CA ALA A 390 -9.99 -23.07 -10.33
C ALA A 390 -9.47 -21.62 -10.23
N ASN A 391 -10.27 -20.73 -9.64
CA ASN A 391 -9.86 -19.35 -9.37
C ASN A 391 -8.64 -19.27 -8.44
N ALA A 392 -8.59 -20.11 -7.41
CA ALA A 392 -7.44 -20.15 -6.50
C ALA A 392 -6.17 -20.68 -7.18
N GLN A 393 -6.25 -21.67 -8.07
CA GLN A 393 -5.10 -22.14 -8.84
C GLN A 393 -4.53 -21.03 -9.73
N ARG A 394 -5.41 -20.25 -10.39
CA ARG A 394 -4.98 -19.09 -11.18
C ARG A 394 -4.36 -17.99 -10.31
N ALA A 395 -4.91 -17.76 -9.11
CA ALA A 395 -4.33 -16.86 -8.13
C ALA A 395 -2.91 -17.28 -7.71
N VAL A 396 -2.71 -18.57 -7.38
CA VAL A 396 -1.39 -19.12 -7.01
C VAL A 396 -0.36 -18.90 -8.14
N ASP A 397 -0.76 -19.13 -9.41
CA ASP A 397 0.13 -18.94 -10.55
C ASP A 397 0.55 -17.47 -10.73
N TYR A 398 -0.39 -16.52 -10.57
CA TYR A 398 -0.07 -15.09 -10.62
C TYR A 398 0.81 -14.63 -9.45
N ILE A 399 0.56 -15.14 -8.26
CA ILE A 399 1.37 -14.85 -7.06
C ILE A 399 2.79 -15.40 -7.23
N ARG A 400 2.95 -16.58 -7.84
CA ARG A 400 4.24 -17.16 -8.22
C ARG A 400 4.99 -16.26 -9.19
N VAL A 401 4.36 -15.85 -10.30
CA VAL A 401 4.97 -14.98 -11.31
C VAL A 401 5.46 -13.66 -10.70
N ILE A 402 4.69 -13.05 -9.79
CA ILE A 402 5.09 -11.83 -9.10
C ILE A 402 6.28 -12.10 -8.18
N MET A 403 6.26 -13.19 -7.41
CA MET A 403 7.37 -13.55 -6.53
C MET A 403 8.67 -13.77 -7.29
N GLU A 404 8.61 -14.52 -8.40
CA GLU A 404 9.74 -14.74 -9.29
C GLU A 404 10.36 -13.43 -9.75
N PHE A 405 9.54 -12.42 -10.06
CA PHE A 405 10.05 -11.11 -10.40
C PHE A 405 10.70 -10.40 -9.21
N VAL A 406 10.01 -10.28 -8.07
CA VAL A 406 10.46 -9.43 -6.95
C VAL A 406 11.60 -10.06 -6.12
N ALA A 407 11.81 -11.38 -6.25
CA ALA A 407 12.91 -12.10 -5.61
C ALA A 407 14.27 -11.79 -6.25
N GLN A 408 14.30 -11.31 -7.49
CA GLN A 408 15.55 -10.96 -8.19
C GLN A 408 16.33 -9.87 -7.43
N GLU A 409 17.66 -9.89 -7.57
CA GLU A 409 18.56 -9.00 -6.82
C GLU A 409 18.27 -7.52 -7.10
N GLU A 410 17.80 -7.24 -8.32
CA GLU A 410 17.41 -5.93 -8.83
C GLU A 410 16.20 -5.34 -8.10
N TRP A 411 15.40 -6.15 -7.40
CA TRP A 411 14.13 -5.72 -6.78
C TRP A 411 14.03 -6.02 -5.29
N ARG A 412 14.78 -7.01 -4.77
CA ARG A 412 14.68 -7.48 -3.38
C ARG A 412 14.91 -6.41 -2.30
N ASP A 413 15.72 -5.38 -2.58
CA ASP A 413 15.97 -4.29 -1.63
C ASP A 413 14.83 -3.26 -1.59
N VAL A 414 14.03 -3.20 -2.67
CA VAL A 414 12.93 -2.24 -2.85
C VAL A 414 11.63 -2.86 -2.35
N VAL A 415 11.27 -4.04 -2.86
CA VAL A 415 10.06 -4.76 -2.47
C VAL A 415 10.40 -5.63 -1.26
N GLN A 416 10.07 -5.13 -0.06
CA GLN A 416 10.34 -5.84 1.20
C GLN A 416 9.09 -6.47 1.81
N MET A 417 7.91 -6.18 1.24
CA MET A 417 6.64 -6.82 1.58
C MET A 417 5.85 -7.12 0.29
N PHE A 418 5.22 -8.29 0.25
CA PHE A 418 4.31 -8.71 -0.79
C PHE A 418 2.98 -9.13 -0.16
N GLY A 419 1.97 -8.25 -0.20
CA GLY A 419 0.60 -8.58 0.15
C GLY A 419 0.03 -9.55 -0.88
N VAL A 420 -0.18 -10.82 -0.50
CA VAL A 420 -0.53 -11.86 -1.50
C VAL A 420 -2.00 -11.84 -1.89
N VAL A 421 -2.88 -11.36 -1.00
CA VAL A 421 -4.31 -11.17 -1.26
C VAL A 421 -4.85 -10.05 -0.36
N ASN A 422 -5.30 -8.96 -0.97
CA ASN A 422 -5.98 -7.90 -0.25
C ASN A 422 -7.38 -8.33 0.25
N GLU A 423 -7.71 -8.05 1.51
CA GLU A 423 -9.10 -8.08 2.01
C GLU A 423 -9.94 -9.34 1.72
N ALA A 424 -9.35 -10.54 1.70
CA ALA A 424 -10.11 -11.77 1.51
C ALA A 424 -11.21 -11.93 2.60
N ARG A 425 -12.50 -11.97 2.22
CA ARG A 425 -13.60 -12.04 3.19
C ARG A 425 -13.73 -13.42 3.80
N MET A 426 -13.03 -13.60 4.92
CA MET A 426 -12.93 -14.89 5.60
C MET A 426 -14.29 -15.42 6.06
N ALA A 427 -15.22 -14.56 6.47
CA ALA A 427 -16.57 -14.97 6.87
C ALA A 427 -17.34 -15.71 5.75
N ILE A 428 -17.00 -15.46 4.48
CA ILE A 428 -17.59 -16.13 3.32
C ILE A 428 -16.72 -17.30 2.86
N ILE A 429 -15.42 -17.05 2.66
CA ILE A 429 -14.49 -18.06 2.12
C ILE A 429 -14.28 -19.22 3.09
N GLY A 430 -14.24 -18.93 4.40
CA GLY A 430 -13.97 -19.89 5.45
C GLY A 430 -12.49 -19.99 5.83
N ARG A 431 -12.20 -20.00 7.13
CA ARG A 431 -10.83 -20.05 7.67
C ARG A 431 -10.03 -21.28 7.24
N PRO A 432 -10.58 -22.52 7.22
CA PRO A 432 -9.79 -23.69 6.81
C PRO A 432 -9.28 -23.60 5.36
N ALA A 433 -10.10 -23.11 4.42
CA ALA A 433 -9.70 -22.95 3.03
C ALA A 433 -8.62 -21.87 2.87
N LEU A 434 -8.77 -20.73 3.54
CA LEU A 434 -7.75 -19.67 3.54
C LEU A 434 -6.44 -20.12 4.20
N ASN A 435 -6.48 -20.83 5.33
CA ASN A 435 -5.26 -21.33 5.97
C ASN A 435 -4.50 -22.32 5.09
N ALA A 436 -5.21 -23.22 4.41
CA ALA A 436 -4.60 -24.14 3.44
C ALA A 436 -3.99 -23.39 2.25
N PHE A 437 -4.68 -22.38 1.73
CA PHE A 437 -4.14 -21.51 0.68
C PHE A 437 -2.88 -20.76 1.12
N TYR A 438 -2.86 -20.17 2.31
CA TYR A 438 -1.68 -19.45 2.80
C TYR A 438 -0.51 -20.40 3.12
N LEU A 439 -0.77 -21.64 3.56
CA LEU A 439 0.27 -22.64 3.74
C LEU A 439 0.87 -23.09 2.39
N GLU A 440 0.02 -23.30 1.38
CA GLU A 440 0.45 -23.60 0.02
C GLU A 440 1.33 -22.47 -0.53
N LEU A 441 0.87 -21.22 -0.43
CA LEU A 441 1.65 -20.06 -0.83
C LEU A 441 2.96 -19.95 -0.05
N HIS A 442 2.95 -20.12 1.27
CA HIS A 442 4.20 -20.06 2.05
C HIS A 442 5.22 -21.09 1.55
N THR A 443 4.77 -22.31 1.29
CA THR A 443 5.61 -23.40 0.78
C THR A 443 6.17 -23.07 -0.61
N LEU A 444 5.31 -22.63 -1.54
CA LEU A 444 5.70 -22.26 -2.89
C LEU A 444 6.70 -21.08 -2.89
N LEU A 445 6.34 -20.00 -2.21
CA LEU A 445 7.11 -18.75 -2.23
C LEU A 445 8.46 -18.89 -1.53
N ARG A 446 8.55 -19.68 -0.45
CA ARG A 446 9.83 -20.02 0.19
C ARG A 446 10.61 -21.10 -0.55
N GLY A 447 9.96 -21.90 -1.39
CA GLY A 447 10.63 -22.74 -2.38
C GLY A 447 11.45 -21.91 -3.38
N ILE A 448 10.86 -20.81 -3.88
CA ILE A 448 11.51 -19.87 -4.80
C ILE A 448 12.62 -19.09 -4.08
N THR A 449 12.28 -18.48 -2.94
CA THR A 449 13.14 -17.47 -2.31
C THR A 449 14.15 -18.05 -1.34
N GLY A 450 13.90 -19.25 -0.81
CA GLY A 450 14.58 -19.79 0.37
C GLY A 450 14.06 -19.19 1.68
N PHE A 451 14.64 -19.64 2.80
CA PHE A 451 14.25 -19.21 4.15
C PHE A 451 15.27 -18.25 4.77
N GLY A 452 14.80 -17.37 5.66
CA GLY A 452 15.64 -16.53 6.51
C GLY A 452 15.91 -15.12 5.97
N ALA A 453 16.39 -14.23 6.82
CA ALA A 453 16.52 -12.81 6.52
C ALA A 453 17.31 -12.56 5.21
N GLY A 454 16.77 -11.72 4.33
CA GLY A 454 17.36 -11.39 3.02
C GLY A 454 16.90 -12.28 1.85
N ASN A 455 16.23 -13.41 2.12
CA ASN A 455 15.75 -14.33 1.09
C ASN A 455 14.32 -13.98 0.64
N GLY A 456 14.14 -12.89 -0.12
CA GLY A 456 12.83 -12.41 -0.59
C GLY A 456 12.03 -11.61 0.45
N PRO A 457 10.85 -11.08 0.08
CA PRO A 457 10.04 -10.19 0.93
C PRO A 457 9.29 -10.94 2.05
N TYR A 458 8.75 -10.16 2.98
CA TYR A 458 7.71 -10.62 3.88
C TYR A 458 6.44 -10.97 3.08
N ILE A 459 5.81 -12.09 3.42
CA ILE A 459 4.50 -12.48 2.86
C ILE A 459 3.41 -11.79 3.70
N GLY A 460 2.71 -10.83 3.11
CA GLY A 460 1.63 -10.08 3.73
C GLY A 460 0.31 -10.82 3.64
N VAL A 461 -0.32 -11.04 4.79
CA VAL A 461 -1.63 -11.69 4.93
C VAL A 461 -2.60 -10.69 5.56
N HIS A 462 -3.67 -10.33 4.86
CA HIS A 462 -4.73 -9.49 5.43
C HIS A 462 -5.56 -10.27 6.47
N ASP A 463 -6.04 -9.57 7.51
CA ASP A 463 -6.74 -10.16 8.66
C ASP A 463 -8.13 -10.79 8.35
N GLY A 464 -8.58 -10.65 7.12
CA GLY A 464 -9.83 -11.19 6.60
C GLY A 464 -11.10 -10.64 7.27
N PHE A 465 -11.03 -9.44 7.84
CA PHE A 465 -12.08 -8.77 8.61
C PHE A 465 -12.50 -9.54 9.87
N GLN A 466 -11.59 -10.34 10.44
CA GLN A 466 -11.81 -11.04 11.70
C GLN A 466 -11.10 -10.37 12.87
N GLY A 467 -10.37 -9.28 12.60
CA GLY A 467 -9.52 -8.59 13.56
C GLY A 467 -8.25 -9.37 13.90
N VAL A 468 -7.22 -8.62 14.28
CA VAL A 468 -5.86 -9.15 14.47
C VAL A 468 -5.72 -10.21 15.56
N ALA A 469 -6.56 -10.18 16.60
CA ALA A 469 -6.54 -11.17 17.68
C ALA A 469 -6.88 -12.60 17.19
N SER A 470 -7.70 -12.72 16.14
CA SER A 470 -8.09 -14.02 15.57
C SER A 470 -6.94 -14.77 14.88
N TRP A 471 -5.79 -14.11 14.68
CA TRP A 471 -4.62 -14.65 14.02
C TRP A 471 -3.51 -15.09 14.99
N ALA A 472 -3.69 -14.90 16.30
CA ALA A 472 -2.74 -15.40 17.29
C ALA A 472 -2.45 -16.90 17.07
N GLY A 473 -1.16 -17.27 17.02
CA GLY A 473 -0.74 -18.65 16.77
C GLY A 473 -0.94 -19.14 15.32
N PHE A 474 -1.17 -18.25 14.36
CA PHE A 474 -1.16 -18.61 12.94
C PHE A 474 0.24 -19.02 12.47
N MET A 475 0.33 -20.19 11.86
CA MET A 475 1.54 -20.75 11.23
C MET A 475 2.84 -20.54 12.05
N PRO A 476 2.93 -21.03 13.31
CA PRO A 476 4.11 -20.82 14.15
C PRO A 476 5.35 -21.44 13.52
N GLY A 477 6.49 -20.74 13.58
CA GLY A 477 7.75 -21.19 12.96
C GLY A 477 7.82 -20.97 11.45
N SER A 478 6.82 -20.29 10.86
CA SER A 478 6.91 -19.78 9.48
C SER A 478 8.09 -18.81 9.32
N ASP A 479 8.36 -18.42 8.09
CA ASP A 479 9.42 -17.46 7.78
C ASP A 479 8.84 -16.19 7.22
N ARG A 480 9.01 -15.08 7.96
CA ARG A 480 8.69 -13.71 7.54
C ARG A 480 7.29 -13.59 6.94
N ILE A 481 6.28 -13.92 7.75
CA ILE A 481 4.89 -13.55 7.48
C ILE A 481 4.59 -12.26 8.27
N ILE A 482 3.85 -11.36 7.66
CA ILE A 482 3.38 -10.13 8.29
C ILE A 482 1.86 -10.06 8.21
N LEU A 483 1.21 -9.69 9.31
CA LEU A 483 -0.23 -9.49 9.35
C LEU A 483 -0.55 -8.04 8.96
N ASP A 484 -1.49 -7.91 8.05
CA ASP A 484 -2.04 -6.64 7.60
C ASP A 484 -3.47 -6.47 8.10
N THR A 485 -3.80 -5.30 8.67
CA THR A 485 -5.15 -4.96 9.15
C THR A 485 -5.56 -3.58 8.68
N HIS A 486 -6.85 -3.41 8.37
CA HIS A 486 -7.39 -2.19 7.76
C HIS A 486 -8.44 -1.52 8.68
N PRO A 487 -8.01 -0.84 9.76
CA PRO A 487 -8.93 -0.20 10.68
C PRO A 487 -9.54 1.08 10.11
N TYR A 488 -10.88 1.11 10.05
CA TYR A 488 -11.68 2.29 9.72
C TYR A 488 -12.85 2.45 10.69
N PHE A 489 -13.20 3.69 11.01
CA PHE A 489 -14.48 3.99 11.70
C PHE A 489 -15.61 4.27 10.70
N ALA A 490 -15.30 4.75 9.48
CA ALA A 490 -16.29 5.08 8.46
C ALA A 490 -17.33 3.97 8.19
N PHE A 491 -16.94 2.71 8.26
CA PHE A 491 -17.73 1.58 7.77
C PHE A 491 -18.33 0.70 8.89
N ASP A 492 -18.49 1.23 10.10
CA ASP A 492 -19.11 0.51 11.22
C ASP A 492 -20.65 0.48 11.18
N GLY A 493 -21.25 1.11 10.16
CA GLY A 493 -22.70 1.23 9.96
C GLY A 493 -23.37 2.26 10.88
N ALA A 494 -22.60 2.97 11.71
CA ALA A 494 -23.12 4.06 12.52
C ALA A 494 -23.06 5.40 11.76
N PRO A 495 -23.89 6.39 12.15
CA PRO A 495 -23.85 7.71 11.52
C PRO A 495 -22.55 8.49 11.76
N ASN A 496 -21.80 8.18 12.82
CA ASN A 496 -20.53 8.83 13.15
C ASN A 496 -20.57 10.38 13.12
N ASN A 497 -21.66 10.95 13.63
CA ASN A 497 -21.94 12.40 13.60
C ASN A 497 -21.49 13.16 14.85
N GLN A 498 -20.66 12.55 15.71
CA GLN A 498 -20.11 13.23 16.87
C GLN A 498 -19.10 14.30 16.42
N PRO A 499 -19.08 15.50 17.06
CA PRO A 499 -18.26 16.62 16.60
C PRO A 499 -16.76 16.28 16.56
N ILE A 500 -16.13 16.62 15.44
CA ILE A 500 -14.65 16.65 15.31
C ILE A 500 -14.10 18.07 15.53
N ALA A 501 -14.89 19.09 15.20
CA ALA A 501 -14.52 20.51 15.31
C ALA A 501 -14.78 21.05 16.72
N THR A 502 -13.91 20.69 17.66
CA THR A 502 -14.09 20.95 19.10
C THR A 502 -13.06 21.91 19.70
N ALA A 503 -11.89 22.07 19.07
CA ALA A 503 -10.86 23.04 19.42
C ALA A 503 -10.15 23.51 18.13
N ASP A 504 -9.50 24.67 18.15
CA ASP A 504 -8.77 25.27 17.02
C ASP A 504 -7.25 25.03 17.05
N ASP A 505 -6.76 24.30 18.06
CA ASP A 505 -5.38 23.85 18.22
C ASP A 505 -5.35 22.31 18.23
N PRO A 506 -4.65 21.64 17.29
CA PRO A 506 -4.58 20.17 17.25
C PRO A 506 -3.91 19.56 18.48
N ASP A 507 -3.10 20.32 19.23
CA ASP A 507 -2.46 19.86 20.48
C ASP A 507 -3.38 19.96 21.70
N SER A 508 -4.55 20.59 21.56
CA SER A 508 -5.57 20.60 22.61
C SER A 508 -6.09 19.17 22.86
N VAL A 509 -6.23 18.80 24.13
CA VAL A 509 -6.86 17.53 24.55
C VAL A 509 -8.32 17.42 24.11
N ASP A 510 -8.96 18.57 23.81
CA ASP A 510 -10.33 18.61 23.34
C ASP A 510 -10.42 18.48 21.80
N ALA A 511 -9.33 18.69 21.05
CA ALA A 511 -9.35 18.67 19.59
C ALA A 511 -9.77 17.29 19.04
N GLY A 512 -10.67 17.27 18.06
CA GLY A 512 -11.17 16.02 17.48
C GLY A 512 -12.26 15.33 18.31
N GLY A 513 -12.60 15.88 19.49
CA GLY A 513 -13.64 15.36 20.36
C GLY A 513 -13.34 13.94 20.82
N ARG A 514 -14.25 13.00 20.56
CA ARG A 514 -14.09 11.60 20.98
C ARG A 514 -13.14 10.79 20.09
N TRP A 515 -12.87 11.25 18.87
CA TRP A 515 -12.25 10.42 17.83
C TRP A 515 -10.78 10.08 18.12
N PRO A 516 -9.93 11.00 18.63
CA PRO A 516 -8.56 10.66 19.03
C PRO A 516 -8.52 9.55 20.10
N ALA A 517 -9.33 9.69 21.15
CA ALA A 517 -9.41 8.69 22.22
C ALA A 517 -9.94 7.34 21.71
N ALA A 518 -10.90 7.36 20.79
CA ALA A 518 -11.42 6.13 20.14
C ALA A 518 -10.34 5.41 19.33
N ALA A 519 -9.53 6.13 18.54
CA ALA A 519 -8.41 5.53 17.80
C ALA A 519 -7.39 4.87 18.73
N CYS A 520 -6.95 5.61 19.77
CA CYS A 520 -5.98 5.13 20.74
C CYS A 520 -6.46 3.88 21.51
N SER A 521 -7.69 3.90 22.02
CA SER A 521 -8.24 2.80 22.82
C SER A 521 -8.61 1.58 21.98
N THR A 522 -9.08 1.76 20.74
CA THR A 522 -9.55 0.66 19.90
C THR A 522 -8.40 -0.02 19.17
N TRP A 523 -7.48 0.76 18.60
CA TRP A 523 -6.44 0.21 17.72
C TRP A 523 -5.14 -0.10 18.48
N GLY A 524 -4.71 0.79 19.38
CA GLY A 524 -3.40 0.68 20.04
C GLY A 524 -3.18 -0.65 20.76
N ALA A 525 -4.09 -1.01 21.68
CA ALA A 525 -4.00 -2.25 22.44
C ALA A 525 -4.08 -3.50 21.54
N SER A 526 -4.96 -3.45 20.53
CA SER A 526 -5.18 -4.57 19.59
C SER A 526 -3.92 -4.88 18.77
N LEU A 527 -3.30 -3.84 18.22
CA LEU A 527 -2.08 -3.95 17.42
C LEU A 527 -0.88 -4.37 18.27
N ASN A 528 -0.73 -3.85 19.49
CA ASN A 528 0.34 -4.27 20.40
C ASN A 528 0.20 -5.75 20.80
N THR A 529 -1.01 -6.19 21.15
CA THR A 529 -1.29 -7.61 21.45
C THR A 529 -0.97 -8.50 20.25
N SER A 530 -1.34 -8.07 19.04
CA SER A 530 -1.01 -8.80 17.81
C SER A 530 0.50 -8.90 17.60
N ARG A 531 1.26 -7.82 17.84
CA ARG A 531 2.72 -7.84 17.72
C ARG A 531 3.40 -8.86 18.64
N GLU A 532 2.78 -9.14 19.79
CA GLU A 532 3.27 -10.15 20.73
C GLU A 532 2.83 -11.58 20.37
N GLN A 533 1.56 -11.76 19.96
CA GLN A 533 0.94 -13.07 19.82
C GLN A 533 0.99 -13.64 18.39
N PHE A 534 1.04 -12.78 17.37
CA PHE A 534 1.18 -13.15 15.96
C PHE A 534 2.64 -12.99 15.50
N GLY A 535 3.21 -11.79 15.67
CA GLY A 535 4.47 -11.40 15.08
C GLY A 535 4.37 -10.03 14.43
N VAL A 536 5.10 -9.78 13.35
CA VAL A 536 5.06 -8.46 12.71
C VAL A 536 3.63 -8.18 12.23
N THR A 537 3.06 -7.05 12.67
CA THR A 537 1.71 -6.61 12.31
C THR A 537 1.74 -5.12 11.95
N VAL A 538 1.09 -4.75 10.85
CA VAL A 538 0.99 -3.38 10.33
C VAL A 538 -0.46 -3.02 10.05
N ALA A 539 -0.77 -1.72 10.11
CA ALA A 539 -2.01 -1.19 9.58
C ALA A 539 -1.80 -0.79 8.12
N GLY A 540 -2.03 -1.71 7.18
CA GLY A 540 -1.82 -1.48 5.74
C GLY A 540 -2.80 -0.50 5.12
N GLU A 541 -3.90 -0.23 5.80
CA GLU A 541 -4.82 0.84 5.44
C GLU A 541 -5.48 1.49 6.65
N TRP A 542 -5.56 2.82 6.63
CA TRP A 542 -6.36 3.65 7.54
C TRP A 542 -6.52 5.05 6.91
N SER A 543 -7.48 5.85 7.35
CA SER A 543 -7.64 7.23 6.84
C SER A 543 -8.20 8.17 7.92
N ASN A 544 -8.39 9.46 7.57
CA ASN A 544 -9.14 10.38 8.43
C ASN A 544 -10.66 10.19 8.32
N GLY A 545 -11.12 9.17 7.57
CA GLY A 545 -12.51 8.76 7.44
C GLY A 545 -13.07 8.22 8.75
N TYR A 546 -13.38 9.12 9.69
CA TYR A 546 -14.15 8.78 10.87
C TYR A 546 -15.65 8.61 10.54
N ASN A 547 -16.08 9.13 9.39
CA ASN A 547 -17.40 8.94 8.78
C ASN A 547 -17.26 8.49 7.32
N ASP A 548 -18.38 8.09 6.71
CA ASP A 548 -18.46 7.58 5.35
C ASP A 548 -18.92 8.62 4.31
N CYS A 549 -18.63 9.91 4.54
CA CYS A 549 -18.84 10.92 3.51
C CYS A 549 -17.73 10.92 2.45
N GLY A 550 -18.16 11.03 1.20
CA GLY A 550 -17.30 11.13 0.04
C GLY A 550 -18.03 10.66 -1.22
N LEU A 551 -17.85 11.36 -2.33
CA LEU A 551 -18.45 10.97 -3.60
C LEU A 551 -17.99 9.55 -3.98
N TYR A 552 -18.96 8.64 -4.12
CA TYR A 552 -18.76 7.22 -4.44
C TYR A 552 -17.97 6.39 -3.44
N LEU A 553 -17.73 6.89 -2.21
CA LEU A 553 -16.97 6.16 -1.19
C LEU A 553 -17.60 4.80 -0.89
N ASN A 554 -18.93 4.76 -0.76
CA ASN A 554 -19.71 3.52 -0.56
C ASN A 554 -20.19 2.88 -1.89
N GLY A 555 -19.47 3.12 -3.00
CA GLY A 555 -19.81 2.64 -4.34
C GLY A 555 -20.62 3.64 -5.18
N VAL A 556 -20.98 3.25 -6.42
CA VAL A 556 -21.70 4.10 -7.38
C VAL A 556 -23.19 3.71 -7.46
N PRO A 557 -24.17 4.62 -7.29
CA PRO A 557 -23.99 6.01 -6.84
C PRO A 557 -23.64 6.12 -5.35
N GLY A 558 -23.85 5.05 -4.58
CA GLY A 558 -23.55 4.98 -3.14
C GLY A 558 -24.57 5.73 -2.27
N SER A 559 -24.58 5.38 -0.99
CA SER A 559 -25.30 6.12 0.06
C SER A 559 -24.44 6.16 1.31
N ASN A 560 -24.56 7.21 2.12
CA ASN A 560 -23.81 7.35 3.36
C ASN A 560 -24.73 7.19 4.59
N HIS A 561 -24.14 6.89 5.74
CA HIS A 561 -24.82 6.80 7.04
C HIS A 561 -24.76 8.13 7.82
N TYR A 562 -23.80 9.00 7.49
CA TYR A 562 -23.58 10.28 8.16
C TYR A 562 -24.74 11.28 8.05
N GLY A 563 -25.40 11.32 6.89
CA GLY A 563 -26.44 12.29 6.54
C GLY A 563 -25.96 13.33 5.54
N ASP A 564 -25.88 14.60 5.97
CA ASP A 564 -25.44 15.71 5.12
C ASP A 564 -23.91 15.70 4.97
N CYS A 565 -23.45 15.31 3.79
CA CYS A 565 -22.03 15.25 3.43
C CYS A 565 -21.48 16.53 2.79
N SER A 566 -22.26 17.61 2.67
CA SER A 566 -21.84 18.83 1.96
C SER A 566 -20.53 19.42 2.51
N LEU A 567 -20.33 19.37 3.84
CA LEU A 567 -19.09 19.80 4.48
C LEU A 567 -17.91 18.87 4.14
N TRP A 568 -18.15 17.57 4.08
CA TRP A 568 -17.11 16.55 3.97
C TRP A 568 -16.73 16.25 2.52
N GLU A 569 -17.53 16.65 1.54
CA GLU A 569 -17.21 16.56 0.11
C GLU A 569 -16.48 17.80 -0.43
N ASP A 570 -16.46 18.91 0.33
CA ASP A 570 -15.75 20.14 -0.05
C ASP A 570 -14.98 20.75 1.13
N SER A 571 -13.67 20.46 1.15
CA SER A 571 -12.74 20.96 2.16
C SER A 571 -12.44 22.46 2.09
N SER A 572 -12.88 23.17 1.04
CA SER A 572 -12.66 24.63 0.92
C SER A 572 -13.34 25.42 2.04
N SER A 573 -14.37 24.84 2.66
CA SER A 573 -15.13 25.42 3.76
C SER A 573 -14.62 25.04 5.15
N TRP A 574 -13.60 24.17 5.26
CA TRP A 574 -13.10 23.71 6.55
C TRP A 574 -12.37 24.84 7.31
N ASN A 575 -12.91 25.18 8.47
CA ASN A 575 -12.35 26.20 9.35
C ASN A 575 -11.21 25.62 10.22
N ALA A 576 -10.59 26.48 11.04
CA ALA A 576 -9.46 26.09 11.90
C ALA A 576 -9.79 24.92 12.84
N SER A 577 -11.00 24.87 13.42
CA SER A 577 -11.36 23.81 14.36
C SER A 577 -11.64 22.46 13.69
N VAL A 578 -12.21 22.44 12.49
CA VAL A 578 -12.31 21.21 11.69
C VAL A 578 -10.92 20.67 11.39
N LYS A 579 -10.01 21.53 10.90
CA LYS A 579 -8.64 21.13 10.54
C LYS A 579 -7.85 20.61 11.74
N ALA A 580 -7.91 21.34 12.86
CA ALA A 580 -7.28 20.93 14.12
C ALA A 580 -7.83 19.58 14.62
N GLY A 581 -9.15 19.38 14.55
CA GLY A 581 -9.76 18.11 14.95
C GLY A 581 -9.39 16.93 14.07
N VAL A 582 -9.36 17.13 12.74
CA VAL A 582 -8.90 16.11 11.79
C VAL A 582 -7.43 15.77 12.02
N GLN A 583 -6.56 16.78 12.23
CA GLN A 583 -5.15 16.53 12.52
C GLN A 583 -4.96 15.80 13.86
N ALA A 584 -5.68 16.18 14.92
CA ALA A 584 -5.61 15.50 16.21
C ALA A 584 -6.03 14.02 16.10
N PHE A 585 -7.06 13.73 15.28
CA PHE A 585 -7.46 12.37 14.96
C PHE A 585 -6.39 11.62 14.16
N ALA A 586 -5.78 12.26 13.16
CA ALA A 586 -4.69 11.68 12.37
C ALA A 586 -3.48 11.31 13.24
N GLU A 587 -3.02 12.21 14.11
CA GLU A 587 -1.89 11.98 15.01
C GLU A 587 -2.17 10.86 16.01
N ALA A 588 -3.38 10.81 16.59
CA ALA A 588 -3.77 9.75 17.51
C ALA A 588 -3.82 8.39 16.81
N SER A 589 -4.30 8.36 15.56
CA SER A 589 -4.31 7.18 14.71
C SER A 589 -2.89 6.69 14.40
N MET A 590 -1.99 7.58 13.97
CA MET A 590 -0.58 7.26 13.71
C MET A 590 0.14 6.69 14.94
N ASP A 591 -0.11 7.26 16.12
CA ASP A 591 0.47 6.79 17.38
C ASP A 591 -0.06 5.39 17.76
N ALA A 592 -1.38 5.22 17.68
CA ALA A 592 -2.07 3.97 18.03
C ALA A 592 -1.66 2.81 17.12
N LEU A 593 -1.63 3.03 15.81
CA LEU A 593 -1.37 1.97 14.82
C LEU A 593 0.09 1.53 14.82
N GLY A 594 0.99 2.48 15.07
CA GLY A 594 2.41 2.22 15.21
C GLY A 594 3.14 2.19 13.87
N ASP A 595 2.92 1.13 13.11
CA ASP A 595 3.39 0.91 11.74
C ASP A 595 2.17 0.98 10.82
N TRP A 596 2.15 1.93 9.89
CA TRP A 596 0.92 2.27 9.19
C TRP A 596 1.13 2.74 7.75
N PHE A 597 0.08 2.58 6.95
CA PHE A 597 -0.03 3.08 5.59
C PHE A 597 -1.37 3.81 5.43
N PHE A 598 -1.34 5.13 5.20
CA PHE A 598 -2.55 5.92 5.02
C PHE A 598 -3.18 5.64 3.65
N TRP A 599 -4.50 5.41 3.62
CA TRP A 599 -5.32 5.27 2.41
C TRP A 599 -6.01 6.60 2.09
N THR A 600 -5.54 7.36 1.09
CA THR A 600 -4.45 7.12 0.12
C THR A 600 -3.57 8.38 -0.03
N TRP A 601 -2.47 8.31 -0.79
CA TRP A 601 -1.61 9.48 -1.07
C TRP A 601 -2.42 10.65 -1.63
N LYS A 602 -3.23 10.41 -2.67
CA LYS A 602 -4.06 11.44 -3.28
C LYS A 602 -5.31 10.90 -3.96
N ILE A 603 -6.26 11.80 -4.17
CA ILE A 603 -7.53 11.56 -4.85
C ILE A 603 -7.64 12.54 -6.02
N ALA A 604 -8.06 12.05 -7.18
CA ALA A 604 -8.29 12.90 -8.35
C ALA A 604 -9.55 13.75 -8.14
N PRO A 605 -9.58 14.98 -8.69
CA PRO A 605 -10.81 15.76 -8.73
C PRO A 605 -11.94 15.03 -9.47
N ALA A 606 -13.17 15.22 -9.00
CA ALA A 606 -14.37 14.88 -9.76
C ALA A 606 -14.56 15.82 -10.96
N ALA A 607 -15.57 15.57 -11.79
CA ALA A 607 -15.87 16.38 -12.97
C ALA A 607 -16.14 17.87 -12.67
N ASN A 608 -16.48 18.21 -11.42
CA ASN A 608 -16.64 19.59 -10.95
C ASN A 608 -15.30 20.26 -10.56
N GLY A 609 -14.18 19.55 -10.64
CA GLY A 609 -12.84 20.03 -10.28
C GLY A 609 -12.49 19.97 -8.80
N ILE A 610 -13.33 19.34 -7.96
CA ILE A 610 -13.13 19.23 -6.50
C ILE A 610 -12.69 17.82 -6.13
N VAL A 611 -11.77 17.69 -5.17
CA VAL A 611 -11.47 16.42 -4.50
C VAL A 611 -12.62 16.12 -3.53
N SER A 612 -13.59 15.31 -3.97
CA SER A 612 -14.84 15.05 -3.23
C SER A 612 -14.75 13.96 -2.17
N SER A 613 -13.55 13.65 -1.67
CA SER A 613 -13.30 12.72 -0.55
C SER A 613 -12.06 13.16 0.26
N PRO A 614 -12.01 14.41 0.75
CA PRO A 614 -10.81 15.01 1.37
C PRO A 614 -10.27 14.28 2.60
N LEU A 615 -11.12 13.58 3.38
CA LEU A 615 -10.68 12.77 4.54
C LEU A 615 -9.77 11.58 4.15
N TRP A 616 -9.71 11.26 2.85
CA TRP A 616 -9.01 10.10 2.30
C TRP A 616 -7.78 10.51 1.46
N SER A 617 -7.39 11.79 1.48
CA SER A 617 -6.24 12.31 0.71
C SER A 617 -5.15 12.87 1.62
N TYR A 618 -4.03 12.14 1.73
CA TYR A 618 -2.87 12.55 2.53
C TYR A 618 -2.25 13.85 1.99
N GLN A 619 -2.04 13.93 0.68
CA GLN A 619 -1.46 15.09 -0.01
C GLN A 619 -2.30 16.34 0.23
N LEU A 620 -3.62 16.27 0.05
CA LEU A 620 -4.51 17.41 0.26
C LEU A 620 -4.46 17.87 1.72
N GLY A 621 -4.34 16.93 2.67
CA GLY A 621 -4.22 17.25 4.09
C GLY A 621 -2.92 17.94 4.47
N LEU A 622 -1.80 17.56 3.85
CA LEU A 622 -0.54 18.30 3.99
C LEU A 622 -0.65 19.72 3.41
N GLU A 623 -1.21 19.84 2.20
CA GLU A 623 -1.32 21.13 1.49
C GLU A 623 -2.21 22.13 2.24
N ASN A 624 -3.21 21.64 2.96
CA ASN A 624 -4.24 22.49 3.57
C ASN A 624 -4.23 22.50 5.11
N GLY A 625 -3.29 21.79 5.75
CA GLY A 625 -2.99 21.90 7.17
C GLY A 625 -3.92 21.12 8.10
N TRP A 626 -4.28 19.88 7.74
CA TRP A 626 -4.94 18.93 8.65
C TRP A 626 -4.21 17.59 8.77
N MET A 627 -2.93 17.57 8.38
CA MET A 627 -2.01 16.45 8.58
C MET A 627 -0.69 16.97 9.15
N PRO A 628 0.00 16.21 10.02
CA PRO A 628 1.29 16.61 10.53
C PRO A 628 2.33 16.64 9.39
N THR A 629 3.12 17.70 9.32
CA THR A 629 4.19 17.85 8.31
C THR A 629 5.42 16.98 8.63
N ASP A 630 5.60 16.61 9.90
CA ASP A 630 6.55 15.59 10.36
C ASP A 630 5.75 14.47 11.05
N PRO A 631 5.64 13.26 10.46
CA PRO A 631 4.83 12.18 11.02
C PRO A 631 5.31 11.70 12.40
N ARG A 632 6.53 12.08 12.83
CA ARG A 632 7.04 11.72 14.16
C ARG A 632 6.40 12.54 15.29
N THR A 633 5.77 13.67 14.99
CA THR A 633 5.08 14.49 16.00
C THR A 633 3.88 13.77 16.61
N ALA A 634 3.32 12.80 15.88
CA ALA A 634 2.25 11.94 16.39
C ALA A 634 2.68 11.06 17.59
N ARG A 635 3.98 10.77 17.75
CA ARG A 635 4.45 9.84 18.79
C ARG A 635 4.12 10.37 20.19
N GLY A 636 3.41 9.56 20.97
CA GLY A 636 2.97 9.90 22.32
C GLY A 636 1.67 10.70 22.37
N LYS A 637 0.98 10.91 21.24
CA LYS A 637 -0.33 11.56 21.18
C LYS A 637 -1.34 10.86 22.08
N CYS A 638 -1.40 9.53 22.06
CA CYS A 638 -2.32 8.76 22.89
C CYS A 638 -2.06 9.01 24.39
N ALA A 639 -0.79 8.95 24.80
CA ALA A 639 -0.42 9.23 26.19
C ALA A 639 -0.76 10.67 26.60
N ALA A 640 -0.58 11.65 25.70
CA ALA A 640 -0.87 13.05 25.98
C ALA A 640 -2.37 13.33 26.22
N ILE A 641 -3.26 12.56 25.58
CA ILE A 641 -4.71 12.65 25.79
C ILE A 641 -5.23 11.71 26.90
N GLY A 642 -4.33 11.10 27.67
CA GLY A 642 -4.68 10.24 28.81
C GLY A 642 -5.00 8.79 28.43
N GLU A 643 -4.82 8.41 27.17
CA GLU A 643 -4.96 7.02 26.72
C GLU A 643 -3.64 6.28 26.97
N SER A 644 -3.70 5.25 27.80
CA SER A 644 -2.54 4.42 28.13
C SER A 644 -2.88 2.95 27.94
N GLY A 645 -1.93 2.19 27.41
CA GLY A 645 -2.07 0.76 27.15
C GLY A 645 -0.72 0.08 27.15
N GLU A 646 -0.72 -1.25 27.26
CA GLU A 646 0.50 -2.05 27.16
C GLU A 646 1.20 -1.75 25.84
N GLN A 647 2.49 -1.46 25.92
CA GLN A 647 3.33 -1.14 24.79
C GLN A 647 4.05 -2.40 24.34
N PHE A 648 4.05 -2.66 23.05
CA PHE A 648 4.88 -3.73 22.48
C PHE A 648 6.35 -3.48 22.84
N ALA A 649 7.03 -4.50 23.36
CA ALA A 649 8.41 -4.41 23.84
C ALA A 649 9.46 -4.12 22.73
N GLY A 650 9.04 -4.10 21.46
CA GLY A 650 9.90 -3.79 20.32
C GLY A 650 10.74 -4.97 19.82
N THR A 651 10.43 -6.20 20.26
CA THR A 651 11.19 -7.40 19.89
C THR A 651 10.26 -8.52 19.44
N PHE A 652 10.54 -9.08 18.26
CA PHE A 652 9.87 -10.26 17.73
C PHE A 652 10.67 -11.54 18.00
N SER A 653 10.02 -12.69 17.92
CA SER A 653 10.72 -13.98 17.88
C SER A 653 11.64 -14.05 16.67
N ALA A 654 12.79 -14.72 16.82
CA ALA A 654 13.79 -14.78 15.75
C ALA A 654 13.21 -15.31 14.42
N TRP A 655 12.39 -16.38 14.47
CA TRP A 655 11.77 -16.95 13.27
C TRP A 655 10.83 -15.98 12.52
N GLN A 656 10.13 -15.09 13.25
CA GLN A 656 9.21 -14.11 12.66
C GLN A 656 9.95 -13.08 11.79
N THR A 657 11.26 -12.93 12.00
CA THR A 657 12.12 -12.00 11.25
C THR A 657 13.18 -12.69 10.41
N GLY A 658 13.02 -13.99 10.16
CA GLY A 658 13.94 -14.78 9.33
C GLY A 658 15.24 -15.18 10.03
N GLY A 659 15.27 -15.13 11.37
CA GLY A 659 16.33 -15.65 12.20
C GLY A 659 16.19 -17.13 12.53
N ALA A 660 16.80 -17.56 13.63
CA ALA A 660 16.80 -18.96 14.07
C ALA A 660 15.37 -19.53 14.22
N GLY A 661 15.14 -20.71 13.64
CA GLY A 661 13.84 -21.40 13.65
C GLY A 661 12.91 -21.04 12.49
N ALA A 662 13.25 -20.05 11.65
CA ALA A 662 12.47 -19.71 10.46
C ALA A 662 12.37 -20.90 9.49
N GLY A 663 11.17 -21.13 8.96
CA GLY A 663 10.88 -22.22 8.02
C GLY A 663 10.59 -23.57 8.67
N THR A 664 10.58 -23.64 10.00
CA THR A 664 10.22 -24.85 10.75
C THR A 664 8.77 -24.73 11.24
N VAL A 665 7.82 -24.71 10.31
CA VAL A 665 6.39 -24.57 10.63
C VAL A 665 5.97 -25.71 11.54
N ASP A 666 5.22 -25.39 12.60
CA ASP A 666 4.72 -26.36 13.56
C ASP A 666 4.01 -27.54 12.85
N PRO A 667 4.44 -28.80 13.07
CA PRO A 667 3.86 -29.95 12.38
C PRO A 667 2.38 -30.19 12.68
N ALA A 668 1.91 -29.87 13.90
CA ALA A 668 0.50 -30.07 14.25
C ALA A 668 -0.39 -29.04 13.53
N TRP A 669 0.06 -27.77 13.47
CA TRP A 669 -0.61 -26.73 12.71
C TRP A 669 -0.62 -27.04 11.21
N SER A 670 0.54 -27.33 10.62
CA SER A 670 0.65 -27.56 9.16
C SER A 670 -0.12 -28.80 8.71
N SER A 671 -0.10 -29.91 9.47
CA SER A 671 -0.87 -31.12 9.12
C SER A 671 -2.39 -30.91 9.10
N SER A 672 -2.90 -29.86 9.77
CA SER A 672 -4.32 -29.50 9.75
C SER A 672 -4.74 -28.83 8.43
N TYR A 673 -3.78 -28.33 7.64
CA TYR A 673 -4.02 -27.52 6.44
C TYR A 673 -3.19 -27.93 5.22
N SER A 674 -2.38 -29.00 5.31
CA SER A 674 -1.43 -29.41 4.28
C SER A 674 -2.04 -30.05 3.04
N VAL A 675 -3.37 -30.22 2.99
CA VAL A 675 -4.05 -30.78 1.82
C VAL A 675 -4.42 -29.63 0.88
N TRP A 676 -3.78 -29.60 -0.28
CA TRP A 676 -4.05 -28.66 -1.36
C TRP A 676 -4.49 -29.40 -2.63
N PRO A 677 -5.59 -28.98 -3.30
CA PRO A 677 -6.56 -27.96 -2.87
C PRO A 677 -7.34 -28.35 -1.60
N PRO A 678 -7.99 -27.39 -0.90
CA PRO A 678 -8.68 -27.66 0.36
C PRO A 678 -9.85 -28.64 0.15
N VAL A 679 -10.01 -29.58 1.09
CA VAL A 679 -11.06 -30.62 1.03
C VAL A 679 -12.49 -30.09 1.20
N THR A 680 -12.63 -28.90 1.79
CA THR A 680 -13.90 -28.23 2.01
C THR A 680 -13.84 -26.80 1.48
N ILE A 681 -14.82 -26.46 0.66
CA ILE A 681 -15.04 -25.12 0.11
C ILE A 681 -16.47 -24.70 0.47
N SER A 682 -16.62 -23.43 0.85
CA SER A 682 -17.93 -22.83 1.13
C SER A 682 -18.82 -22.83 -0.10
N ASN A 683 -20.14 -22.92 0.09
CA ASN A 683 -21.14 -22.90 -0.99
C ASN A 683 -20.95 -23.97 -2.08
N VAL A 684 -20.51 -25.17 -1.67
CA VAL A 684 -20.42 -26.35 -2.54
C VAL A 684 -21.07 -27.56 -1.85
N ASP A 685 -22.08 -28.11 -2.52
CA ASP A 685 -22.77 -29.33 -2.10
C ASP A 685 -21.81 -30.53 -2.11
N ALA A 686 -22.05 -31.49 -1.22
CA ALA A 686 -21.12 -32.59 -0.96
C ALA A 686 -20.84 -33.47 -2.20
N ASP A 687 -21.83 -33.64 -3.08
CA ASP A 687 -21.75 -34.37 -4.33
C ASP A 687 -20.97 -33.61 -5.43
N VAL A 688 -21.00 -32.27 -5.40
CA VAL A 688 -20.26 -31.41 -6.34
C VAL A 688 -18.76 -31.38 -6.01
N ARG A 689 -18.36 -31.59 -4.76
CA ARG A 689 -16.94 -31.49 -4.32
C ARG A 689 -16.00 -32.39 -5.11
N THR A 690 -16.45 -33.56 -5.53
CA THR A 690 -15.63 -34.54 -6.26
C THR A 690 -15.50 -34.23 -7.75
N VAL A 691 -16.27 -33.25 -8.25
CA VAL A 691 -16.33 -32.85 -9.67
C VAL A 691 -16.09 -31.35 -9.86
N MET A 692 -15.59 -30.65 -8.83
CA MET A 692 -15.28 -29.22 -8.95
C MET A 692 -14.29 -28.97 -10.08
N PRO A 693 -14.48 -27.92 -10.89
CA PRO A 693 -13.56 -27.57 -11.95
C PRO A 693 -12.21 -27.22 -11.38
N THR A 694 -11.20 -27.69 -12.08
CA THR A 694 -9.80 -27.36 -11.84
C THR A 694 -9.18 -26.93 -13.15
N TYR A 695 -8.14 -26.12 -13.05
CA TYR A 695 -7.24 -25.83 -14.14
C TYR A 695 -6.03 -26.76 -14.09
N THR A 696 -5.27 -26.78 -15.18
CA THR A 696 -4.10 -27.64 -15.36
C THR A 696 -2.84 -26.80 -15.57
N ALA A 697 -1.71 -27.27 -15.03
CA ALA A 697 -0.39 -26.66 -15.21
C ALA A 697 0.23 -27.14 -16.54
N THR A 698 -0.37 -26.76 -17.67
CA THR A 698 0.12 -27.07 -19.02
C THR A 698 0.15 -25.84 -19.93
N GLY A 699 -0.17 -24.67 -19.39
CA GLY A 699 -0.13 -23.40 -20.11
C GLY A 699 1.28 -22.82 -20.20
N ASN A 700 1.41 -21.74 -20.96
CA ASN A 700 2.65 -20.97 -20.99
C ASN A 700 2.84 -20.23 -19.67
N VAL A 701 4.07 -20.22 -19.17
CA VAL A 701 4.43 -19.40 -17.99
C VAL A 701 4.47 -17.94 -18.42
N ALA A 702 3.65 -17.09 -17.78
CA ALA A 702 3.76 -15.65 -17.94
C ALA A 702 5.05 -15.17 -17.24
N THR A 703 5.78 -14.27 -17.88
CA THR A 703 6.96 -13.63 -17.28
C THR A 703 6.78 -12.14 -17.27
N LEU A 704 7.10 -11.53 -16.12
CA LEU A 704 7.10 -10.10 -15.93
C LEU A 704 8.51 -9.59 -16.20
N THR A 705 8.67 -8.64 -17.11
CA THR A 705 10.01 -8.17 -17.51
C THR A 705 10.23 -6.72 -17.15
N TYR A 706 11.49 -6.34 -16.94
CA TYR A 706 11.90 -4.96 -16.94
C TYR A 706 11.97 -4.45 -18.39
N ILE A 707 10.98 -3.66 -18.80
CA ILE A 707 11.10 -2.90 -20.04
C ILE A 707 11.85 -1.62 -19.68
N THR A 708 13.11 -1.50 -20.14
CA THR A 708 13.83 -0.23 -20.04
C THR A 708 12.97 0.83 -20.73
N PRO A 709 12.55 1.91 -20.06
CA PRO A 709 11.84 2.98 -20.74
C PRO A 709 12.75 3.49 -21.84
N THR A 710 12.44 3.17 -23.11
CA THR A 710 13.08 3.84 -24.24
C THR A 710 12.88 5.32 -24.02
N GLN A 711 13.96 6.08 -23.86
CA GLN A 711 13.91 7.53 -23.81
C GLN A 711 13.40 8.02 -25.18
N THR A 712 12.09 8.07 -25.38
CA THR A 712 11.45 8.73 -26.51
C THR A 712 11.33 10.21 -26.20
N GLY A 713 12.47 10.85 -25.95
CA GLY A 713 12.62 12.30 -25.92
C GLY A 713 13.51 12.70 -27.08
N ALA A 714 13.02 13.55 -27.99
CA ALA A 714 13.82 14.12 -29.06
C ALA A 714 14.96 14.96 -28.46
N GLY A 715 16.15 14.35 -28.31
CA GLY A 715 17.36 15.04 -27.85
C GLY A 715 18.25 14.28 -26.86
N ALA A 716 17.86 13.12 -26.34
CA ALA A 716 18.69 12.40 -25.37
C ALA A 716 19.57 11.33 -26.06
N THR A 717 20.80 11.71 -26.42
CA THR A 717 21.84 10.84 -27.01
C THR A 717 22.72 10.14 -25.97
N SER A 718 22.23 9.88 -24.75
CA SER A 718 23.03 9.18 -23.75
C SER A 718 22.82 7.67 -23.85
N THR A 719 23.59 7.02 -24.73
CA THR A 719 23.67 5.56 -24.85
C THR A 719 24.58 5.01 -23.74
N VAL A 720 24.20 5.19 -22.48
CA VAL A 720 24.85 4.47 -21.38
C VAL A 720 24.24 3.09 -21.34
N THR A 721 24.96 2.09 -21.84
CA THR A 721 24.59 0.69 -21.62
C THR A 721 24.71 0.40 -20.13
N PRO A 722 23.62 -0.01 -19.45
CA PRO A 722 23.70 -0.41 -18.04
C PRO A 722 24.77 -1.49 -17.89
N THR A 723 25.60 -1.38 -16.87
CA THR A 723 26.62 -2.42 -16.59
C THR A 723 26.04 -3.66 -15.90
N VAL A 724 24.74 -3.62 -15.57
CA VAL A 724 24.00 -4.64 -14.80
C VAL A 724 22.79 -5.10 -15.61
N SER A 725 22.54 -6.42 -15.65
CA SER A 725 21.35 -7.03 -16.25
C SER A 725 20.09 -6.59 -15.47
N ALA A 726 18.94 -6.51 -16.14
CA ALA A 726 17.69 -6.12 -15.49
C ALA A 726 16.85 -7.31 -14.99
N GLY A 727 17.49 -8.45 -14.77
CA GLY A 727 16.82 -9.75 -14.66
C GLY A 727 16.11 -10.20 -15.95
N ASP A 728 15.65 -11.45 -15.97
CA ASP A 728 14.76 -11.99 -17.02
C ASP A 728 13.31 -12.09 -16.54
N GLY A 729 13.04 -11.74 -15.27
CA GLY A 729 11.72 -11.87 -14.67
C GLY A 729 11.50 -13.18 -13.92
N TRP A 730 12.51 -14.04 -13.83
CA TRP A 730 12.40 -15.38 -13.27
C TRP A 730 13.60 -15.71 -12.38
N PHE A 731 13.39 -15.76 -11.07
CA PHE A 731 14.46 -15.92 -10.08
C PHE A 731 14.89 -17.38 -9.93
N ASP A 732 13.95 -18.29 -9.70
CA ASP A 732 14.24 -19.70 -9.52
C ASP A 732 14.37 -20.41 -10.88
N LYS A 733 15.61 -20.54 -11.34
CA LYS A 733 15.93 -21.28 -12.58
C LYS A 733 15.64 -22.79 -12.48
N GLY A 734 15.46 -23.31 -11.27
CA GLY A 734 15.04 -24.68 -11.02
C GLY A 734 13.53 -24.88 -11.17
N ASP A 735 12.75 -23.80 -11.16
CA ASP A 735 11.32 -23.86 -11.36
C ASP A 735 10.99 -24.05 -12.85
N THR A 736 10.64 -25.28 -13.20
CA THR A 736 10.22 -25.67 -14.56
C THR A 736 8.72 -25.94 -14.66
N ALA A 737 7.93 -25.60 -13.64
CA ALA A 737 6.49 -25.83 -13.68
C ALA A 737 5.83 -24.92 -14.73
N LEU A 738 4.90 -25.47 -15.50
CA LEU A 738 4.18 -24.73 -16.54
C LEU A 738 3.08 -23.84 -15.92
N GLY A 739 2.58 -22.87 -16.69
CA GLY A 739 1.54 -21.96 -16.26
C GLY A 739 0.17 -22.63 -16.19
N VAL A 740 -0.76 -22.01 -15.47
CA VAL A 740 -2.12 -22.52 -15.30
C VAL A 740 -2.99 -22.17 -16.52
N THR A 741 -3.75 -23.14 -17.04
CA THR A 741 -4.69 -22.96 -18.14
C THR A 741 -5.92 -23.85 -17.99
N ALA A 742 -7.00 -23.54 -18.71
CA ALA A 742 -8.19 -24.38 -18.79
C ALA A 742 -7.88 -25.78 -19.36
N VAL A 743 -8.58 -26.81 -18.87
CA VAL A 743 -8.48 -28.17 -19.43
C VAL A 743 -9.27 -28.24 -20.73
N ALA A 744 -8.68 -28.79 -21.80
CA ALA A 744 -9.35 -28.85 -23.10
C ALA A 744 -10.65 -29.64 -23.03
N GLY A 745 -11.69 -29.13 -23.70
CA GLY A 745 -12.99 -29.79 -23.79
C GLY A 745 -13.81 -29.76 -22.51
N CYS A 746 -13.34 -29.07 -21.46
CA CYS A 746 -14.10 -28.88 -20.24
C CYS A 746 -15.00 -27.63 -20.35
N THR A 747 -16.23 -27.75 -19.85
CA THR A 747 -17.16 -26.62 -19.75
C THR A 747 -17.08 -26.05 -18.34
N TYR A 748 -16.67 -24.79 -18.24
CA TYR A 748 -16.59 -24.07 -16.97
C TYR A 748 -17.81 -23.15 -16.79
N PRO A 749 -18.44 -23.13 -15.60
CA PRO A 749 -19.30 -22.01 -15.22
C PRO A 749 -18.53 -20.69 -15.23
N ALA A 750 -19.20 -19.57 -15.48
CA ALA A 750 -18.57 -18.25 -15.45
C ALA A 750 -17.85 -18.00 -14.11
N ALA A 751 -16.53 -17.80 -14.16
CA ALA A 751 -15.64 -17.75 -13.00
C ALA A 751 -15.96 -16.66 -11.98
N TRP A 752 -16.73 -15.64 -12.37
CA TRP A 752 -17.03 -14.46 -11.57
C TRP A 752 -18.46 -14.44 -11.01
N GLU A 753 -19.35 -15.34 -11.47
CA GLU A 753 -20.77 -15.38 -11.08
C GLU A 753 -21.28 -16.84 -10.93
N ALA A 754 -20.42 -17.76 -10.48
CA ALA A 754 -20.71 -19.19 -10.51
C ALA A 754 -21.67 -19.69 -9.41
N LEU A 755 -21.91 -18.93 -8.32
CA LEU A 755 -22.69 -19.41 -7.17
C LEU A 755 -24.16 -19.70 -7.52
N THR A 756 -24.67 -19.09 -8.57
CA THR A 756 -26.07 -19.24 -9.02
C THR A 756 -26.19 -20.10 -10.28
N LEU A 757 -25.06 -20.54 -10.85
CA LEU A 757 -25.04 -21.37 -12.06
C LEU A 757 -25.15 -22.86 -11.70
N PRO A 758 -25.65 -23.70 -12.62
CA PRO A 758 -25.66 -25.13 -12.42
C PRO A 758 -24.27 -25.67 -12.09
N ALA A 759 -24.20 -26.49 -11.04
CA ALA A 759 -22.96 -27.13 -10.66
C ALA A 759 -22.44 -28.06 -11.78
N PRO A 760 -21.12 -28.16 -11.96
CA PRO A 760 -20.51 -29.13 -12.85
C PRO A 760 -20.95 -30.55 -12.48
N THR A 761 -21.27 -31.36 -13.49
CA THR A 761 -21.76 -32.73 -13.31
C THR A 761 -20.70 -33.80 -13.59
N ALA A 762 -19.52 -33.38 -14.08
CA ALA A 762 -18.40 -34.26 -14.39
C ALA A 762 -17.08 -33.56 -14.10
N LEU A 763 -16.08 -34.36 -13.70
CA LEU A 763 -14.71 -33.89 -13.56
C LEU A 763 -14.20 -33.35 -14.90
N CYS A 764 -13.42 -32.28 -14.80
CA CYS A 764 -12.61 -31.81 -15.91
C CYS A 764 -11.58 -32.90 -16.26
N THR A 765 -11.85 -33.67 -17.32
CA THR A 765 -10.98 -34.75 -17.80
C THR A 765 -10.71 -34.52 -19.29
N GLY A 766 -9.47 -34.19 -19.63
CA GLY A 766 -9.11 -33.80 -20.99
C GLY A 766 -7.61 -33.70 -21.21
N ALA A 767 -7.19 -33.74 -22.48
CA ALA A 767 -5.83 -33.41 -22.89
C ALA A 767 -5.59 -31.88 -22.73
N PRO A 768 -4.33 -31.40 -22.79
CA PRO A 768 -4.03 -29.96 -22.73
C PRO A 768 -4.77 -29.18 -23.82
N ALA A 769 -5.26 -27.97 -23.51
CA ALA A 769 -5.94 -27.08 -24.45
C ALA A 769 -4.99 -26.40 -25.43
#